data_AF-A0A812K3I6-F1
#
_entry.id   AF-A0A812K3I6-F1
#
_cell.length_a   1.000
_cell.length_b   1.000
_cell.length_c   1.000
_cell.angle_alpha   90.00
_cell.angle_beta   90.00
_cell.angle_gamma   90.00
#
_symmetry.space_group_name_H-M   'P 1'
#
loop_
_entity.id
_entity.type
_entity.pdbx_description
1 polymer ?
#
loop_
_entity_poly.entity_id
_entity_poly.type
_entity_poly.pdbx_seq_one_letter_code
_entity_poly.pdbx_strand_id
1 'polypeptide(L)'
;MVAMRQKQNDGKFFQTTKRGEIQELKEELHANDKQKQKDAVKKVIANMTVGKDVSALFADVVNCIQTDNIELKKLVYLYVMNYAKAQPELAILAINTFRKDATDPNPLIRSLAVRTMGCIRLDQVTEYLLEPLRRCCQDQDPYVRKTSAICIPKVYDINPELVEDQGFVDILKDLLGDGNPMVVANAVAGLAEISQTCGKDLLDLDKGNIHKLLAALNECNEWGQVFILDAIATYEPSGPNDSESITERVTARLSHANPAVVIAAIKVILRCMEHIENSEVLRLLAKKLNPPLVTLLSSESEVQYVALRNIRLIVQKRPGILASDVKMFFCKYNDPIYVKLEKVDIMCMLVSDKNFDQVLLELKEYASGVDVEFVRKSVRSIGRVAVKLERACERAINVLLELIETKVNYVVQEACVVVKDIFRKYPSRYEQVLSALCESMEVLDEPEAKASMIWILGEYAGRIDNADELLESFLDTFHDEPLMVQVQLLTSIVKLFLQKPSSTQDMVSKVLKCATEESTNHDLRDRGYVYWRLLSTNPEATKRVVLGDKPSIRDDSQSLDKNLLDKLNSELSLMSSVYHKYPEEFVTRLTLATTTSADDKAAQDDDFDEEDRQARRREVQEELERGPDSSRNGTSAGGGGLDLLDLGGVGDDSPGTRNAPAQTLQKVAVLPSTQPGQHGNQGFAVSAAFTRQRGTPTLLMTFSNSSPGTLNGFAIQVNKNPFGFAPKEQLACPDISPGSSAEVSVAMAPGQLNSNTPPSHPLLLQVAIKTSLDIFYFHVQFDLSAVLLENAALSRDEFTPVWQRVGEAGQKVYSISIDRPLDVESVKSRLSLDNVHYVAQRQVDDGSVLLYTSAQTLNNCTVLSEVTVSPGSNSIKVATRTETQVLVPLYEAMLSKRFASG
;
A
#
# COMPACT_ATOMS: atom_id res chain seq x y z
N MET A 1 50.63 -4.52 15.52
CA MET A 1 50.05 -3.87 16.72
C MET A 1 50.33 -2.35 16.73
N VAL A 2 50.04 -1.62 15.63
CA VAL A 2 50.09 -0.12 15.57
C VAL A 2 49.06 0.41 14.54
N ALA A 3 47.84 -0.12 14.52
CA ALA A 3 46.76 0.36 13.64
C ALA A 3 45.39 0.33 14.35
N MET A 4 45.38 0.65 15.64
CA MET A 4 44.17 0.61 16.49
C MET A 4 43.99 1.85 17.38
N ARG A 5 44.58 2.99 17.02
CA ARG A 5 44.43 4.26 17.75
C ARG A 5 44.11 5.43 16.82
N GLN A 6 42.94 5.37 16.15
CA GLN A 6 42.26 6.54 15.59
C GLN A 6 40.79 6.25 15.23
N LYS A 7 40.07 5.48 16.05
CA LYS A 7 38.60 5.57 16.10
C LYS A 7 38.25 6.71 17.06
N GLN A 8 38.37 7.95 16.60
CA GLN A 8 37.74 9.06 17.31
C GLN A 8 36.22 8.94 17.19
N ASN A 9 35.56 9.32 18.28
CA ASN A 9 34.15 9.16 18.57
C ASN A 9 33.25 9.91 17.55
N ASP A 10 32.93 9.32 16.39
CA ASP A 10 32.05 9.93 15.38
C ASP A 10 30.63 10.19 15.92
N GLY A 11 30.24 9.54 17.04
CA GLY A 11 28.99 9.83 17.76
C GLY A 11 28.89 11.22 18.39
N LYS A 12 30.01 11.96 18.54
CA LYS A 12 29.99 13.35 19.04
C LYS A 12 29.38 14.34 18.05
N PHE A 13 29.43 14.04 16.75
CA PHE A 13 28.92 14.95 15.71
C PHE A 13 27.38 14.97 15.65
N PHE A 14 26.70 13.97 16.23
CA PHE A 14 25.24 13.85 16.26
C PHE A 14 24.57 14.51 17.48
N GLN A 15 25.32 15.12 18.41
CA GLN A 15 24.80 15.64 19.68
C GLN A 15 24.59 17.18 19.72
N THR A 16 24.60 17.87 18.58
CA THR A 16 24.58 19.35 18.56
C THR A 16 23.22 19.90 18.13
N THR A 17 22.50 20.44 19.12
CA THR A 17 21.18 21.09 19.00
C THR A 17 21.24 22.48 19.66
N LYS A 18 22.13 23.36 19.18
CA LYS A 18 22.22 24.76 19.63
C LYS A 18 21.94 25.75 18.49
N ARG A 19 21.15 26.78 18.80
CA ARG A 19 20.86 27.92 17.93
C ARG A 19 22.19 28.70 17.69
N GLY A 20 22.66 28.77 16.43
CA GLY A 20 23.92 29.44 16.04
C GLY A 20 24.90 28.59 15.22
N GLU A 21 24.67 27.28 15.11
CA GLU A 21 25.58 26.31 14.46
C GLU A 21 25.93 26.61 12.99
N ILE A 22 25.00 27.16 12.19
CA ILE A 22 25.26 27.40 10.75
C ILE A 22 26.38 28.43 10.56
N GLN A 23 26.42 29.47 11.40
CA GLN A 23 27.45 30.50 11.32
C GLN A 23 28.82 29.97 11.78
N GLU A 24 28.85 29.18 12.86
CA GLU A 24 30.07 28.51 13.34
C GLU A 24 30.61 27.54 12.28
N LEU A 25 29.73 26.76 11.65
CA LEU A 25 30.11 25.85 10.56
C LEU A 25 30.65 26.61 9.35
N LYS A 26 30.08 27.76 9.01
CA LYS A 26 30.60 28.61 7.93
C LYS A 26 32.02 29.08 8.23
N GLU A 27 32.28 29.52 9.46
CA GLU A 27 33.61 29.93 9.90
C GLU A 27 34.61 28.75 9.91
N GLU A 28 34.18 27.56 10.34
CA GLU A 28 35.01 26.35 10.31
C GLU A 28 35.31 25.87 8.88
N LEU A 29 34.40 26.07 7.92
CA LEU A 29 34.60 25.74 6.49
C LEU A 29 35.61 26.68 5.81
N HIS A 30 35.65 27.95 6.22
CA HIS A 30 36.65 28.91 5.75
C HIS A 30 38.02 28.77 6.45
N ALA A 31 38.19 27.84 7.39
CA ALA A 31 39.46 27.62 8.04
C ALA A 31 40.52 27.08 7.05
N ASN A 32 41.75 27.62 7.11
CA ASN A 32 42.88 27.13 6.29
C ASN A 32 43.34 25.70 6.66
N ASP A 33 42.88 25.15 7.78
CA ASP A 33 43.22 23.81 8.24
C ASP A 33 42.29 22.77 7.60
N LYS A 34 42.83 21.96 6.69
CA LYS A 34 42.10 20.90 5.96
C LYS A 34 41.46 19.88 6.90
N GLN A 35 42.01 19.66 8.10
CA GLN A 35 41.43 18.73 9.07
C GLN A 35 40.19 19.34 9.74
N LYS A 36 40.21 20.65 10.03
CA LYS A 36 39.03 21.37 10.54
C LYS A 36 37.93 21.46 9.49
N GLN A 37 38.27 21.70 8.24
CA GLN A 37 37.31 21.66 7.13
C GLN A 37 36.63 20.30 7.02
N LYS A 38 37.40 19.21 7.17
CA LYS A 38 36.84 17.84 7.18
C LYS A 38 35.88 17.61 8.34
N ASP A 39 36.23 18.04 9.54
CA ASP A 39 35.36 17.90 10.71
C ASP A 39 34.11 18.79 10.59
N ALA A 40 34.23 19.98 10.00
CA ALA A 40 33.10 20.86 9.66
C ALA A 40 32.16 20.21 8.65
N VAL A 41 32.67 19.68 7.54
CA VAL A 41 31.84 18.97 6.54
C VAL A 41 31.19 17.73 7.16
N LYS A 42 31.86 16.99 8.05
CA LYS A 42 31.22 15.89 8.80
C LYS A 42 30.03 16.37 9.64
N LYS A 43 30.15 17.50 10.35
CA LYS A 43 29.04 18.12 11.09
C LYS A 43 27.91 18.56 10.15
N VAL A 44 28.24 19.12 8.98
CA VAL A 44 27.25 19.50 7.95
C VAL A 44 26.49 18.26 7.46
N ILE A 45 27.18 17.16 7.15
CA ILE A 45 26.56 15.89 6.75
C ILE A 45 25.72 15.31 7.90
N ALA A 46 26.17 15.41 9.15
CA ALA A 46 25.37 14.97 10.30
C ALA A 46 24.05 15.77 10.40
N ASN A 47 24.10 17.10 10.26
CA ASN A 47 22.90 17.94 10.20
C ASN A 47 22.00 17.59 9.01
N MET A 48 22.57 17.28 7.85
CA MET A 48 21.84 16.78 6.67
C MET A 48 21.13 15.45 6.96
N THR A 49 21.78 14.49 7.65
CA THR A 49 21.14 13.21 8.02
C THR A 49 20.03 13.35 9.06
N VAL A 50 20.07 14.40 9.88
CA VAL A 50 19.02 14.75 10.86
C VAL A 50 17.83 15.49 10.19
N GLY A 51 17.98 15.90 8.92
CA GLY A 51 16.95 16.63 8.18
C GLY A 51 16.93 18.13 8.44
N LYS A 52 17.99 18.71 9.01
CA LYS A 52 18.16 20.17 9.09
C LYS A 52 18.60 20.70 7.74
N ASP A 53 18.00 21.80 7.29
CA ASP A 53 18.44 22.48 6.07
C ASP A 53 19.80 23.14 6.28
N VAL A 54 20.78 22.71 5.48
CA VAL A 54 22.15 23.25 5.44
C VAL A 54 22.48 23.80 4.05
N SER A 55 21.48 24.09 3.22
CA SER A 55 21.63 24.66 1.87
C SER A 55 22.33 26.03 1.86
N ALA A 56 22.25 26.79 2.96
CA ALA A 56 22.95 28.07 3.12
C ALA A 56 24.48 27.96 3.05
N LEU A 57 25.03 26.76 3.29
CA LEU A 57 26.47 26.47 3.28
C LEU A 57 26.96 25.98 1.91
N PHE A 58 26.09 25.95 0.88
CA PHE A 58 26.42 25.28 -0.38
C PHE A 58 27.64 25.87 -1.08
N ALA A 59 27.71 27.20 -1.22
CA ALA A 59 28.87 27.87 -1.80
C ALA A 59 30.15 27.59 -0.99
N ASP A 60 30.05 27.56 0.34
CA ASP A 60 31.17 27.35 1.25
C ASP A 60 31.69 25.90 1.14
N VAL A 61 30.79 24.93 1.04
CA VAL A 61 31.13 23.51 0.86
C VAL A 61 31.67 23.23 -0.54
N VAL A 62 31.12 23.86 -1.58
CA VAL A 62 31.64 23.73 -2.96
C VAL A 62 33.05 24.32 -3.06
N ASN A 63 33.38 25.40 -2.35
CA ASN A 63 34.75 25.91 -2.33
C ASN A 63 35.77 24.89 -1.75
N CYS A 64 35.34 23.99 -0.86
CA CYS A 64 36.17 22.91 -0.33
C CYS A 64 36.39 21.75 -1.32
N ILE A 65 35.79 21.77 -2.51
CA ILE A 65 35.90 20.69 -3.52
C ILE A 65 37.31 20.57 -4.11
N GLN A 66 38.05 21.69 -4.19
CA GLN A 66 39.39 21.78 -4.76
C GLN A 66 40.44 21.30 -3.73
N THR A 67 40.44 19.99 -3.49
CA THR A 67 41.35 19.34 -2.54
C THR A 67 41.83 18.00 -3.07
N ASP A 68 43.06 17.63 -2.73
CA ASP A 68 43.64 16.31 -3.06
C ASP A 68 43.22 15.22 -2.05
N ASN A 69 42.57 15.60 -0.94
CA ASN A 69 42.10 14.65 0.06
C ASN A 69 40.82 13.96 -0.42
N ILE A 70 40.94 12.67 -0.76
CA ILE A 70 39.85 11.81 -1.24
C ILE A 70 38.68 11.76 -0.26
N GLU A 71 38.93 11.76 1.05
CA GLU A 71 37.86 11.68 2.05
C GLU A 71 37.03 12.96 2.10
N LEU A 72 37.69 14.12 2.08
CA LEU A 72 37.00 15.41 2.03
C LEU A 72 36.22 15.54 0.71
N LYS A 73 36.83 15.15 -0.41
CA LYS A 73 36.18 15.15 -1.73
C LYS A 73 34.92 14.26 -1.74
N LYS A 74 34.97 13.06 -1.16
CA LYS A 74 33.79 12.17 -1.01
C LYS A 74 32.66 12.81 -0.22
N LEU A 75 32.97 13.50 0.88
CA LEU A 75 31.96 14.17 1.71
C LEU A 75 31.32 15.36 0.99
N VAL A 76 32.14 16.18 0.31
CA VAL A 76 31.65 17.30 -0.52
C VAL A 76 30.78 16.79 -1.67
N TYR A 77 31.19 15.73 -2.35
CA TYR A 77 30.42 15.12 -3.45
C TYR A 77 29.07 14.58 -2.97
N LEU A 78 29.02 13.95 -1.79
CA LEU A 78 27.76 13.49 -1.18
C LEU A 78 26.84 14.67 -0.86
N TYR A 79 27.37 15.76 -0.32
CA TYR A 79 26.61 16.98 -0.03
C TYR A 79 26.05 17.60 -1.32
N VAL A 80 26.88 17.78 -2.35
CA VAL A 80 26.46 18.36 -3.64
C VAL A 80 25.38 17.50 -4.29
N MET A 81 25.51 16.16 -4.26
CA MET A 81 24.51 15.25 -4.83
C MET A 81 23.11 15.43 -4.21
N ASN A 82 23.03 15.68 -2.90
CA ASN A 82 21.77 15.84 -2.20
C ASN A 82 21.13 17.23 -2.41
N TYR A 83 21.94 18.29 -2.40
CA TYR A 83 21.46 19.68 -2.48
C TYR A 83 21.47 20.27 -3.90
N ALA A 84 22.06 19.61 -4.91
CA ALA A 84 22.11 20.12 -6.28
C ALA A 84 20.72 20.38 -6.89
N LYS A 85 19.69 19.62 -6.49
CA LYS A 85 18.31 19.89 -6.92
C LYS A 85 17.72 21.16 -6.31
N ALA A 86 18.11 21.50 -5.08
CA ALA A 86 17.62 22.69 -4.38
C ALA A 86 18.31 23.96 -4.89
N GLN A 87 19.55 23.86 -5.38
CA GLN A 87 20.33 24.98 -5.93
C GLN A 87 21.04 24.60 -7.25
N PRO A 88 20.31 24.57 -8.38
CA PRO A 88 20.88 24.19 -9.68
C PRO A 88 22.00 25.11 -10.16
N GLU A 89 21.85 26.43 -10.00
CA GLU A 89 22.83 27.42 -10.49
C GLU A 89 24.21 27.28 -9.84
N LEU A 90 24.25 27.01 -8.54
CA LEU A 90 25.50 26.79 -7.81
C LEU A 90 26.11 25.41 -8.10
N ALA A 91 25.29 24.41 -8.47
CA ALA A 91 25.78 23.10 -8.88
C ALA A 91 26.60 23.18 -10.18
N ILE A 92 26.30 24.15 -11.07
CA ILE A 92 27.06 24.39 -12.30
C ILE A 92 28.52 24.73 -12.01
N LEU A 93 28.79 25.47 -10.93
CA LEU A 93 30.16 25.80 -10.51
C LEU A 93 30.99 24.54 -10.20
N ALA A 94 30.35 23.50 -9.66
CA ALA A 94 30.99 22.23 -9.34
C ALA A 94 31.32 21.39 -10.59
N ILE A 95 30.60 21.56 -11.71
CA ILE A 95 30.80 20.82 -12.97
C ILE A 95 32.23 20.97 -13.49
N ASN A 96 32.77 22.18 -13.47
CA ASN A 96 34.14 22.43 -13.94
C ASN A 96 35.17 21.66 -13.11
N THR A 97 34.93 21.49 -11.81
CA THR A 97 35.79 20.67 -10.94
C THR A 97 35.59 19.20 -11.24
N PHE A 98 34.35 18.71 -11.39
CA PHE A 98 34.10 17.31 -11.73
C PHE A 98 34.76 16.92 -13.07
N ARG A 99 34.72 17.79 -14.08
CA ARG A 99 35.39 17.56 -15.37
C ARG A 99 36.91 17.46 -15.23
N LYS A 100 37.51 18.28 -14.36
CA LYS A 100 38.94 18.21 -14.05
C LYS A 100 39.28 16.90 -13.33
N ASP A 101 38.47 16.54 -12.33
CA ASP A 101 38.63 15.31 -11.54
C ASP A 101 38.40 14.04 -12.38
N ALA A 102 37.59 14.09 -13.44
CA ALA A 102 37.40 13.00 -14.40
C ALA A 102 38.67 12.68 -15.20
N THR A 103 39.65 13.60 -15.26
CA THR A 103 40.95 13.41 -15.92
C THR A 103 42.11 13.22 -14.92
N ASP A 104 41.80 13.05 -13.64
CA ASP A 104 42.81 12.87 -12.59
C ASP A 104 43.62 11.57 -12.78
N PRO A 105 44.93 11.53 -12.45
CA PRO A 105 45.72 10.31 -12.52
C PRO A 105 45.16 9.16 -11.68
N ASN A 106 44.46 9.45 -10.59
CA ASN A 106 43.90 8.45 -9.70
C ASN A 106 42.56 7.89 -10.23
N PRO A 107 42.47 6.58 -10.54
CA PRO A 107 41.24 5.98 -11.07
C PRO A 107 40.05 6.07 -10.10
N LEU A 108 40.31 6.12 -8.78
CA LEU A 108 39.25 6.29 -7.78
C LEU A 108 38.64 7.69 -7.81
N ILE A 109 39.41 8.72 -8.16
CA ILE A 109 38.91 10.09 -8.29
C ILE A 109 38.13 10.22 -9.61
N ARG A 110 38.66 9.67 -10.72
CA ARG A 110 37.96 9.66 -12.01
C ARG A 110 36.59 9.00 -11.93
N SER A 111 36.54 7.77 -11.43
CA SER A 111 35.30 7.01 -11.26
C SER A 111 34.32 7.69 -10.30
N LEU A 112 34.80 8.28 -9.21
CA LEU A 112 33.97 9.02 -8.26
C LEU A 112 33.36 10.27 -8.90
N ALA A 113 34.11 11.03 -9.69
CA ALA A 113 33.63 12.20 -10.41
C ALA A 113 32.53 11.83 -11.42
N VAL A 114 32.77 10.83 -12.27
CA VAL A 114 31.77 10.35 -13.25
C VAL A 114 30.51 9.85 -12.56
N ARG A 115 30.66 9.07 -11.49
CA ARG A 115 29.50 8.56 -10.73
C ARG A 115 28.69 9.67 -10.08
N THR A 116 29.36 10.69 -9.53
CA THR A 116 28.67 11.81 -8.89
C THR A 116 27.96 12.67 -9.92
N MET A 117 28.61 12.96 -11.06
CA MET A 117 27.96 13.68 -12.16
C MET A 117 26.70 12.95 -12.67
N GLY A 118 26.76 11.64 -12.88
CA GLY A 118 25.59 10.85 -13.30
C GLY A 118 24.49 10.68 -12.25
N CYS A 119 24.75 11.03 -10.98
CA CYS A 119 23.71 11.06 -9.94
C CYS A 119 23.03 12.44 -9.83
N ILE A 120 23.61 13.49 -10.42
CA ILE A 120 23.01 14.83 -10.44
C ILE A 120 21.98 14.87 -11.57
N ARG A 121 20.70 14.85 -11.20
CA ARG A 121 19.57 14.86 -12.16
C ARG A 121 19.26 16.28 -12.64
N LEU A 122 20.19 16.88 -13.39
CA LEU A 122 20.05 18.19 -14.02
C LEU A 122 20.45 18.08 -15.50
N ASP A 123 19.58 18.48 -16.41
CA ASP A 123 19.79 18.31 -17.87
C ASP A 123 21.07 18.98 -18.37
N GLN A 124 21.38 20.17 -17.84
CA GLN A 124 22.61 20.89 -18.17
C GLN A 124 23.89 20.12 -17.80
N VAL A 125 23.86 19.34 -16.70
CA VAL A 125 25.04 18.55 -16.26
C VAL A 125 25.27 17.37 -17.20
N THR A 126 24.20 16.82 -17.76
CA THR A 126 24.24 15.67 -18.66
C THR A 126 25.08 15.93 -19.90
N GLU A 127 24.92 17.10 -20.54
CA GLU A 127 25.72 17.48 -21.72
C GLU A 127 27.22 17.55 -21.41
N TYR A 128 27.59 18.07 -20.24
CA TYR A 128 28.99 18.16 -19.81
C TYR A 128 29.60 16.81 -19.39
N LEU A 129 28.77 15.81 -19.09
CA LEU A 129 29.19 14.47 -18.66
C LEU A 129 29.53 13.55 -19.84
N LEU A 130 28.96 13.75 -21.03
CA LEU A 130 29.08 12.81 -22.15
C LEU A 130 30.53 12.52 -22.55
N GLU A 131 31.33 13.57 -22.76
CA GLU A 131 32.72 13.42 -23.20
C GLU A 131 33.62 12.78 -22.11
N PRO A 132 33.58 13.21 -20.83
CA PRO A 132 34.22 12.47 -19.75
C PRO A 132 33.79 11.01 -19.64
N LEU A 133 32.49 10.73 -19.79
CA LEU A 133 31.94 9.38 -19.70
C LEU A 133 32.48 8.47 -20.81
N ARG A 134 32.49 8.94 -22.06
CA ARG A 134 33.04 8.19 -23.21
C ARG A 134 34.49 7.79 -22.99
N ARG A 135 35.32 8.70 -22.46
CA ARG A 135 36.73 8.41 -22.13
C ARG A 135 36.84 7.39 -21.00
N CYS A 136 36.00 7.49 -19.97
CA CYS A 136 36.02 6.56 -18.85
C CYS A 136 35.52 5.14 -19.22
N CYS A 137 34.68 4.99 -20.25
CA CYS A 137 34.34 3.69 -20.82
C CYS A 137 35.54 2.97 -21.46
N GLN A 138 36.52 3.72 -21.98
CA GLN A 138 37.74 3.20 -22.62
C GLN A 138 38.97 3.27 -21.70
N ASP A 139 38.77 3.47 -20.39
CA ASP A 139 39.85 3.60 -19.42
C ASP A 139 40.63 2.27 -19.27
N GLN A 140 41.91 2.36 -18.92
CA GLN A 140 42.76 1.18 -18.65
C GLN A 140 42.30 0.43 -17.39
N ASP A 141 41.78 1.14 -16.41
CA ASP A 141 41.38 0.57 -15.13
C ASP A 141 39.95 -0.01 -15.17
N PRO A 142 39.75 -1.31 -14.85
CA PRO A 142 38.41 -1.93 -14.85
C PRO A 142 37.42 -1.29 -13.87
N TYR A 143 37.89 -0.68 -12.77
CA TYR A 143 37.04 0.01 -11.81
C TYR A 143 36.39 1.26 -12.42
N VAL A 144 37.10 1.97 -13.30
CA VAL A 144 36.56 3.12 -14.01
C VAL A 144 35.56 2.67 -15.07
N ARG A 145 35.89 1.64 -15.87
CA ARG A 145 34.98 1.10 -16.89
C ARG A 145 33.68 0.56 -16.28
N LYS A 146 33.76 -0.23 -15.21
CA LYS A 146 32.56 -0.77 -14.53
C LYS A 146 31.68 0.33 -13.91
N THR A 147 32.29 1.45 -13.46
CA THR A 147 31.54 2.59 -12.91
C THR A 147 30.86 3.38 -14.01
N SER A 148 31.54 3.51 -15.17
CA SER A 148 30.99 4.15 -16.35
C SER A 148 29.80 3.38 -16.93
N ALA A 149 29.88 2.04 -16.95
CA ALA A 149 28.76 1.19 -17.35
C ALA A 149 27.48 1.40 -16.52
N ILE A 150 27.60 1.62 -15.19
CA ILE A 150 26.47 1.95 -14.31
C ILE A 150 25.98 3.39 -14.50
N CYS A 151 26.84 4.28 -15.01
CA CYS A 151 26.50 5.69 -15.21
C CYS A 151 25.59 5.89 -16.43
N ILE A 152 25.79 5.11 -17.49
CA ILE A 152 25.04 5.24 -18.75
C ILE A 152 23.51 5.10 -18.55
N PRO A 153 22.98 4.07 -17.85
CA PRO A 153 21.54 3.98 -17.56
C PRO A 153 20.99 5.18 -16.79
N LYS A 154 21.77 5.74 -15.86
CA LYS A 154 21.34 6.92 -15.09
C LYS A 154 21.23 8.18 -15.94
N VAL A 155 22.07 8.28 -16.97
CA VAL A 155 21.99 9.37 -17.95
C VAL A 155 20.81 9.14 -18.88
N TYR A 156 20.57 7.88 -19.26
CA TYR A 156 19.41 7.47 -20.06
C TYR A 156 18.09 7.83 -19.37
N ASP A 157 17.99 7.64 -18.05
CA ASP A 157 16.84 8.06 -17.23
C ASP A 157 16.54 9.57 -17.27
N ILE A 158 17.54 10.41 -17.56
CA ILE A 158 17.40 11.87 -17.62
C ILE A 158 17.03 12.29 -19.05
N ASN A 159 17.83 11.85 -20.03
CA ASN A 159 17.62 12.18 -21.44
C ASN A 159 17.94 10.97 -22.33
N PRO A 160 16.91 10.17 -22.71
CA PRO A 160 17.06 9.02 -23.59
C PRO A 160 17.63 9.35 -24.97
N GLU A 161 17.10 10.39 -25.63
CA GLU A 161 17.44 10.76 -27.01
C GLU A 161 18.93 11.06 -27.16
N LEU A 162 19.49 11.82 -26.21
CA LEU A 162 20.90 12.18 -26.21
C LEU A 162 21.84 10.97 -26.10
N VAL A 163 21.43 9.94 -25.37
CA VAL A 163 22.23 8.71 -25.15
C VAL A 163 22.21 7.83 -26.40
N GLU A 164 21.05 7.75 -27.07
CA GLU A 164 20.89 7.04 -28.35
C GLU A 164 21.67 7.74 -29.48
N ASP A 165 21.50 9.06 -29.63
CA ASP A 165 22.17 9.86 -30.67
C ASP A 165 23.71 9.80 -30.57
N GLN A 166 24.23 9.73 -29.35
CA GLN A 166 25.66 9.66 -29.09
C GLN A 166 26.22 8.23 -29.17
N GLY A 167 25.38 7.20 -29.36
CA GLY A 167 25.81 5.81 -29.48
C GLY A 167 26.37 5.20 -28.18
N PHE A 168 25.90 5.65 -27.01
CA PHE A 168 26.35 5.06 -25.73
C PHE A 168 25.80 3.63 -25.52
N VAL A 169 24.68 3.29 -26.15
CA VAL A 169 24.13 1.93 -26.15
C VAL A 169 25.09 0.96 -26.84
N ASP A 170 25.68 1.37 -27.97
CA ASP A 170 26.67 0.55 -28.68
C ASP A 170 27.95 0.36 -27.86
N ILE A 171 28.39 1.42 -27.16
CA ILE A 171 29.53 1.32 -26.23
C ILE A 171 29.25 0.30 -25.12
N LEU A 172 28.01 0.24 -24.59
CA LEU A 172 27.64 -0.79 -23.61
C LEU A 172 27.65 -2.20 -24.21
N LYS A 173 27.17 -2.37 -25.45
CA LYS A 173 27.23 -3.65 -26.17
C LYS A 173 28.67 -4.12 -26.37
N ASP A 174 29.59 -3.20 -26.72
CA ASP A 174 31.02 -3.50 -26.83
C ASP A 174 31.64 -3.94 -25.49
N LEU A 175 31.21 -3.32 -24.38
CA LEU A 175 31.67 -3.67 -23.03
C LEU A 175 31.22 -5.07 -22.56
N LEU A 176 30.27 -5.73 -23.23
CA LEU A 176 29.97 -7.15 -23.00
C LEU A 176 31.14 -8.07 -23.40
N GLY A 177 32.04 -7.59 -24.27
CA GLY A 177 33.25 -8.29 -24.69
C GLY A 177 34.48 -7.98 -23.83
N ASP A 178 34.36 -7.25 -22.72
CA ASP A 178 35.49 -6.88 -21.87
C ASP A 178 36.17 -8.10 -21.23
N GLY A 179 37.50 -8.02 -21.07
CA GLY A 179 38.28 -9.08 -20.42
C GLY A 179 38.05 -9.17 -18.90
N ASN A 180 37.43 -8.16 -18.27
CA ASN A 180 37.12 -8.17 -16.86
C ASN A 180 35.64 -8.53 -16.59
N PRO A 181 35.36 -9.62 -15.85
CA PRO A 181 34.00 -10.07 -15.56
C PRO A 181 33.12 -9.03 -14.83
N MET A 182 33.70 -8.15 -13.99
CA MET A 182 32.92 -7.13 -13.28
C MET A 182 32.41 -6.03 -14.21
N VAL A 183 33.16 -5.72 -15.28
CA VAL A 183 32.73 -4.74 -16.29
C VAL A 183 31.58 -5.34 -17.09
N VAL A 184 31.71 -6.59 -17.51
CA VAL A 184 30.65 -7.35 -18.22
C VAL A 184 29.38 -7.40 -17.38
N ALA A 185 29.46 -7.77 -16.10
CA ALA A 185 28.30 -7.84 -15.21
C ALA A 185 27.56 -6.49 -15.08
N ASN A 186 28.30 -5.39 -14.97
CA ASN A 186 27.71 -4.05 -14.87
C ASN A 186 27.17 -3.56 -16.22
N ALA A 187 27.79 -3.95 -17.34
CA ALA A 187 27.28 -3.66 -18.68
C ALA A 187 25.96 -4.40 -18.93
N VAL A 188 25.86 -5.67 -18.52
CA VAL A 188 24.62 -6.44 -18.55
C VAL A 188 23.54 -5.78 -17.69
N ALA A 189 23.86 -5.39 -16.46
CA ALA A 189 22.91 -4.70 -15.59
C ALA A 189 22.41 -3.39 -16.21
N GLY A 190 23.31 -2.61 -16.81
CA GLY A 190 22.95 -1.36 -17.46
C GLY A 190 22.10 -1.54 -18.70
N LEU A 191 22.41 -2.53 -19.56
CA LEU A 191 21.58 -2.85 -20.71
C LEU A 191 20.19 -3.38 -20.31
N ALA A 192 20.12 -4.18 -19.25
CA ALA A 192 18.85 -4.67 -18.72
C ALA A 192 17.96 -3.52 -18.19
N GLU A 193 18.55 -2.54 -17.50
CA GLU A 193 17.83 -1.35 -17.01
C GLU A 193 17.34 -0.48 -18.18
N ILE A 194 18.18 -0.22 -19.18
CA ILE A 194 17.79 0.54 -20.37
C ILE A 194 16.69 -0.19 -21.13
N SER A 195 16.79 -1.52 -21.29
CA SER A 195 15.77 -2.32 -21.98
C SER A 195 14.40 -2.22 -21.30
N GLN A 196 14.36 -2.20 -19.95
CA GLN A 196 13.12 -1.98 -19.20
C GLN A 196 12.54 -0.59 -19.42
N THR A 197 13.38 0.45 -19.53
CA THR A 197 12.93 1.83 -19.76
C THR A 197 12.45 2.05 -21.20
N CYS A 198 13.12 1.45 -22.21
CA CYS A 198 12.75 1.56 -23.62
C CYS A 198 11.53 0.70 -24.01
N GLY A 199 11.25 -0.37 -23.26
CA GLY A 199 10.32 -1.41 -23.68
C GLY A 199 10.77 -2.23 -24.89
N LYS A 200 12.05 -2.09 -25.29
CA LYS A 200 12.67 -2.84 -26.41
C LYS A 200 13.78 -3.74 -25.86
N ASP A 201 13.88 -4.95 -26.39
CA ASP A 201 15.00 -5.83 -26.07
C ASP A 201 16.26 -5.30 -26.78
N LEU A 202 17.14 -4.68 -26.00
CA LEU A 202 18.41 -4.15 -26.47
C LEU A 202 19.57 -5.11 -26.23
N LEU A 203 19.30 -6.25 -25.59
CA LEU A 203 20.32 -7.17 -25.14
C LEU A 203 20.86 -8.06 -26.26
N ASP A 204 20.19 -8.10 -27.44
CA ASP A 204 20.62 -8.75 -28.70
C ASP A 204 21.55 -9.96 -28.44
N LEU A 205 21.06 -10.90 -27.63
CA LEU A 205 21.87 -11.97 -27.07
C LEU A 205 22.12 -13.05 -28.14
N ASP A 206 23.21 -12.90 -28.88
CA ASP A 206 23.72 -13.95 -29.76
C ASP A 206 24.35 -15.11 -28.96
N LYS A 207 24.36 -16.32 -29.55
CA LYS A 207 25.07 -17.50 -29.00
C LYS A 207 26.51 -17.20 -28.57
N GLY A 208 27.20 -16.34 -29.32
CA GLY A 208 28.56 -15.90 -29.00
C GLY A 208 28.64 -15.08 -27.70
N ASN A 209 27.65 -14.23 -27.44
CA ASN A 209 27.60 -13.40 -26.23
C ASN A 209 27.24 -14.25 -25.02
N ILE A 210 26.35 -15.24 -25.16
CA ILE A 210 25.97 -16.14 -24.06
C ILE A 210 27.14 -16.99 -23.59
N HIS A 211 27.94 -17.53 -24.51
CA HIS A 211 29.14 -18.27 -24.12
C HIS A 211 30.15 -17.39 -23.36
N LYS A 212 30.28 -16.10 -23.73
CA LYS A 212 31.11 -15.14 -22.98
C LYS A 212 30.54 -14.87 -21.59
N LEU A 213 29.22 -14.66 -21.48
CA LEU A 213 28.53 -14.44 -20.20
C LEU A 213 28.65 -15.65 -19.28
N LEU A 214 28.49 -16.87 -19.81
CA LEU A 214 28.66 -18.12 -19.06
C LEU A 214 30.11 -18.35 -18.63
N ALA A 215 31.10 -17.87 -19.39
CA ALA A 215 32.50 -17.89 -18.97
C ALA A 215 32.75 -16.89 -17.83
N ALA A 216 32.23 -15.66 -17.98
CA ALA A 216 32.32 -14.60 -16.96
C ALA A 216 31.63 -14.98 -15.64
N LEU A 217 30.55 -15.78 -15.71
CA LEU A 217 29.79 -16.24 -14.54
C LEU A 217 30.67 -16.95 -13.49
N ASN A 218 31.75 -17.64 -13.91
CA ASN A 218 32.63 -18.35 -12.99
C ASN A 218 33.51 -17.41 -12.14
N GLU A 219 33.81 -16.22 -12.65
CA GLU A 219 34.76 -15.28 -12.05
C GLU A 219 34.06 -14.02 -11.48
N CYS A 220 32.75 -13.90 -11.69
CA CYS A 220 31.94 -12.81 -11.14
C CYS A 220 31.64 -12.98 -9.64
N ASN A 221 31.47 -11.84 -8.97
CA ASN A 221 30.89 -11.80 -7.62
C ASN A 221 29.38 -12.16 -7.66
N GLU A 222 28.76 -12.27 -6.49
CA GLU A 222 27.38 -12.72 -6.36
C GLU A 222 26.39 -11.81 -7.08
N TRP A 223 26.59 -10.49 -7.00
CA TRP A 223 25.76 -9.50 -7.70
C TRP A 223 25.85 -9.67 -9.22
N GLY A 224 27.07 -9.78 -9.75
CA GLY A 224 27.28 -9.99 -11.19
C GLY A 224 26.77 -11.33 -11.67
N GLN A 225 26.84 -12.38 -10.85
CA GLN A 225 26.24 -13.68 -11.17
C GLN A 225 24.72 -13.58 -11.31
N VAL A 226 24.03 -12.84 -10.42
CA VAL A 226 22.58 -12.61 -10.53
C VAL A 226 22.24 -11.84 -11.81
N PHE A 227 22.91 -10.72 -12.09
CA PHE A 227 22.65 -9.94 -13.31
C PHE A 227 22.85 -10.74 -14.60
N ILE A 228 23.91 -11.56 -14.64
CA ILE A 228 24.17 -12.43 -15.79
C ILE A 228 23.10 -13.52 -15.89
N LEU A 229 22.70 -14.16 -14.78
CA LEU A 229 21.66 -15.19 -14.80
C LEU A 229 20.30 -14.62 -15.20
N ASP A 230 19.95 -13.42 -14.74
CA ASP A 230 18.72 -12.74 -15.14
C ASP A 230 18.70 -12.39 -16.63
N ALA A 231 19.83 -11.94 -17.18
CA ALA A 231 19.95 -11.71 -18.62
C ALA A 231 19.92 -13.01 -19.43
N ILE A 232 20.52 -14.10 -18.92
CA ILE A 232 20.42 -15.41 -19.59
C ILE A 232 18.97 -15.92 -19.57
N ALA A 233 18.19 -15.57 -18.54
CA ALA A 233 16.79 -15.97 -18.47
C ALA A 233 15.88 -15.28 -19.49
N THR A 234 16.28 -14.14 -20.06
CA THR A 234 15.54 -13.47 -21.15
C THR A 234 15.87 -14.05 -22.53
N TYR A 235 17.00 -14.74 -22.69
CA TYR A 235 17.36 -15.37 -23.95
C TYR A 235 16.46 -16.58 -24.26
N GLU A 236 15.98 -16.65 -25.50
CA GLU A 236 15.30 -17.81 -26.05
C GLU A 236 16.29 -18.77 -26.72
N PRO A 237 16.51 -19.98 -26.18
CA PRO A 237 17.45 -20.93 -26.76
C PRO A 237 17.07 -21.35 -28.17
N SER A 238 18.00 -21.28 -29.13
CA SER A 238 17.71 -21.64 -30.52
C SER A 238 17.52 -23.15 -30.76
N GLY A 239 17.70 -24.00 -29.73
CA GLY A 239 17.49 -25.44 -29.83
C GLY A 239 17.77 -26.21 -28.54
N PRO A 240 17.37 -27.50 -28.46
CA PRO A 240 17.43 -28.30 -27.23
C PRO A 240 18.85 -28.53 -26.72
N ASN A 241 19.83 -28.69 -27.61
CA ASN A 241 21.24 -28.87 -27.24
C ASN A 241 21.84 -27.62 -26.58
N ASP A 242 21.37 -26.43 -26.95
CA ASP A 242 21.81 -25.16 -26.37
C ASP A 242 21.28 -25.04 -24.93
N SER A 243 19.99 -25.33 -24.73
CA SER A 243 19.35 -25.42 -23.42
C SER A 243 20.05 -26.41 -22.48
N GLU A 244 20.46 -27.57 -22.99
CA GLU A 244 21.20 -28.57 -22.20
C GLU A 244 22.59 -28.04 -21.78
N SER A 245 23.33 -27.40 -22.70
CA SER A 245 24.66 -26.83 -22.40
C SER A 245 24.60 -25.70 -21.37
N ILE A 246 23.62 -24.80 -21.50
CA ILE A 246 23.38 -23.72 -20.54
C ILE A 246 23.05 -24.31 -19.17
N THR A 247 22.13 -25.27 -19.14
CA THR A 247 21.69 -25.92 -17.90
C THR A 247 22.85 -26.64 -17.19
N GLU A 248 23.72 -27.33 -17.91
CA GLU A 248 24.89 -28.00 -17.34
C GLU A 248 25.84 -27.01 -16.65
N ARG A 249 26.12 -25.87 -17.30
CA ARG A 249 26.99 -24.82 -16.73
C ARG A 249 26.36 -24.13 -15.52
N VAL A 250 25.05 -23.88 -15.56
CA VAL A 250 24.32 -23.23 -14.46
C VAL A 250 24.13 -24.18 -13.26
N THR A 251 24.12 -25.49 -13.47
CA THR A 251 23.96 -26.50 -12.39
C THR A 251 24.97 -26.29 -11.25
N ALA A 252 26.20 -25.87 -11.55
CA ALA A 252 27.23 -25.60 -10.53
C ALA A 252 26.85 -24.45 -9.57
N ARG A 253 25.93 -23.57 -9.96
CA ARG A 253 25.45 -22.44 -9.14
C ARG A 253 24.36 -22.82 -8.14
N LEU A 254 23.77 -24.02 -8.28
CA LEU A 254 22.73 -24.50 -7.38
C LEU A 254 23.21 -24.74 -5.94
N SER A 255 24.51 -24.95 -5.74
CA SER A 255 25.14 -25.14 -4.43
C SER A 255 25.77 -23.86 -3.87
N HIS A 256 25.43 -22.69 -4.41
CA HIS A 256 26.01 -21.42 -3.98
C HIS A 256 25.48 -21.00 -2.59
N ALA A 257 26.31 -20.29 -1.81
CA ALA A 257 25.93 -19.87 -0.46
C ALA A 257 24.84 -18.79 -0.44
N ASN A 258 24.80 -17.93 -1.47
CA ASN A 258 23.81 -16.86 -1.60
C ASN A 258 22.48 -17.39 -2.21
N PRO A 259 21.35 -17.30 -1.49
CA PRO A 259 20.02 -17.69 -1.97
C PRO A 259 19.59 -17.03 -3.28
N ALA A 260 19.96 -15.77 -3.52
CA ALA A 260 19.58 -15.04 -4.73
C ALA A 260 20.17 -15.69 -5.99
N VAL A 261 21.44 -16.11 -5.92
CA VAL A 261 22.12 -16.82 -7.02
C VAL A 261 21.45 -18.18 -7.27
N VAL A 262 21.03 -18.87 -6.22
CA VAL A 262 20.35 -20.17 -6.33
C VAL A 262 18.98 -20.00 -7.00
N ILE A 263 18.17 -19.02 -6.59
CA ILE A 263 16.84 -18.80 -7.19
C ILE A 263 16.99 -18.33 -8.65
N ALA A 264 17.93 -17.43 -8.96
CA ALA A 264 18.20 -17.01 -10.34
C ALA A 264 18.68 -18.18 -11.22
N ALA A 265 19.52 -19.08 -10.69
CA ALA A 265 19.92 -20.29 -11.38
C ALA A 265 18.72 -21.23 -11.62
N ILE A 266 17.84 -21.39 -10.63
CA ILE A 266 16.60 -22.19 -10.78
C ILE A 266 15.70 -21.57 -11.86
N LYS A 267 15.55 -20.25 -11.90
CA LYS A 267 14.79 -19.53 -12.94
C LYS A 267 15.29 -19.88 -14.35
N VAL A 268 16.60 -19.77 -14.59
CA VAL A 268 17.22 -20.14 -15.88
C VAL A 268 16.94 -21.61 -16.21
N ILE A 269 17.15 -22.52 -15.26
CA ILE A 269 16.94 -23.95 -15.47
C ILE A 269 15.48 -24.25 -15.81
N LEU A 270 14.51 -23.64 -15.10
CA LEU A 270 13.09 -23.85 -15.36
C LEU A 270 12.69 -23.38 -16.75
N ARG A 271 13.25 -22.25 -17.22
CA ARG A 271 13.01 -21.75 -18.58
C ARG A 271 13.61 -22.70 -19.63
N CYS A 272 14.86 -23.13 -19.45
CA CYS A 272 15.49 -24.11 -20.35
C CYS A 272 14.73 -25.45 -20.36
N MET A 273 14.17 -25.89 -19.23
CA MET A 273 13.35 -27.11 -19.13
C MET A 273 12.03 -27.07 -19.92
N GLU A 274 11.57 -25.90 -20.38
CA GLU A 274 10.42 -25.82 -21.29
C GLU A 274 10.78 -26.23 -22.72
N HIS A 275 12.06 -26.15 -23.10
CA HIS A 275 12.55 -26.38 -24.47
C HIS A 275 13.30 -27.71 -24.61
N ILE A 276 13.48 -28.47 -23.52
CA ILE A 276 14.12 -29.78 -23.52
C ILE A 276 13.04 -30.86 -23.77
N GLU A 277 13.16 -31.57 -24.89
CA GLU A 277 12.23 -32.65 -25.27
C GLU A 277 12.56 -33.98 -24.54
N ASN A 278 13.79 -34.16 -24.06
CA ASN A 278 14.23 -35.42 -23.46
C ASN A 278 13.71 -35.60 -22.01
N SER A 279 12.77 -36.52 -21.84
CA SER A 279 12.16 -36.86 -20.55
C SER A 279 13.15 -37.38 -19.49
N GLU A 280 14.23 -38.07 -19.90
CA GLU A 280 15.25 -38.55 -18.95
C GLU A 280 16.07 -37.41 -18.35
N VAL A 281 16.44 -36.44 -19.20
CA VAL A 281 17.16 -35.22 -18.80
C VAL A 281 16.28 -34.39 -17.87
N LEU A 282 15.00 -34.20 -18.23
CA LEU A 282 14.03 -33.50 -17.36
C LEU A 282 13.91 -34.15 -15.98
N ARG A 283 13.88 -35.48 -15.91
CA ARG A 283 13.82 -36.22 -14.64
C ARG A 283 15.12 -36.06 -13.82
N LEU A 284 16.28 -36.09 -14.48
CA LEU A 284 17.58 -35.88 -13.83
C LEU A 284 17.68 -34.45 -13.27
N LEU A 285 17.24 -33.46 -14.04
CA LEU A 285 17.21 -32.06 -13.61
C LEU A 285 16.26 -31.84 -12.43
N ALA A 286 15.04 -32.39 -12.49
CA ALA A 286 14.11 -32.34 -11.36
C ALA A 286 14.73 -32.92 -10.08
N LYS A 287 15.47 -34.04 -10.19
CA LYS A 287 16.20 -34.63 -9.07
C LYS A 287 17.35 -33.74 -8.55
N LYS A 288 18.03 -33.01 -9.44
CA LYS A 288 19.10 -32.07 -9.06
C LYS A 288 18.58 -30.77 -8.45
N LEU A 289 17.37 -30.33 -8.81
CA LEU A 289 16.73 -29.12 -8.27
C LEU A 289 16.21 -29.30 -6.84
N ASN A 290 15.91 -30.53 -6.44
CA ASN A 290 15.32 -30.81 -5.13
C ASN A 290 16.25 -30.45 -3.94
N PRO A 291 17.52 -30.90 -3.84
CA PRO A 291 18.38 -30.53 -2.71
C PRO A 291 18.58 -29.01 -2.53
N PRO A 292 18.84 -28.21 -3.59
CA PRO A 292 18.91 -26.75 -3.48
C PRO A 292 17.65 -26.12 -2.88
N LEU A 293 16.46 -26.51 -3.35
CA LEU A 293 15.19 -26.02 -2.81
C LEU A 293 15.04 -26.35 -1.32
N VAL A 294 15.47 -27.54 -0.90
CA VAL A 294 15.46 -27.94 0.50
C VAL A 294 16.46 -27.15 1.33
N THR A 295 17.67 -26.87 0.81
CA THR A 295 18.67 -26.06 1.53
C THR A 295 18.19 -24.62 1.78
N LEU A 296 17.41 -24.04 0.86
CA LEU A 296 16.82 -22.70 1.03
C LEU A 296 15.83 -22.65 2.21
N LEU A 297 15.17 -23.78 2.52
CA LEU A 297 14.27 -23.90 3.68
C LEU A 297 15.01 -23.96 5.02
N SER A 298 16.34 -24.08 5.02
CA SER A 298 17.17 -24.06 6.24
C SER A 298 17.81 -22.71 6.53
N SER A 299 17.57 -21.70 5.69
CA SER A 299 18.09 -20.33 5.86
C SER A 299 17.34 -19.54 6.95
N GLU A 300 17.60 -18.24 7.10
CA GLU A 300 16.86 -17.35 8.01
C GLU A 300 15.39 -17.19 7.59
N SER A 301 14.50 -16.83 8.52
CA SER A 301 13.04 -16.86 8.35
C SER A 301 12.53 -16.06 7.15
N GLU A 302 13.14 -14.91 6.86
CA GLU A 302 12.82 -14.05 5.73
C GLU A 302 13.23 -14.67 4.39
N VAL A 303 14.40 -15.31 4.35
CA VAL A 303 14.88 -16.04 3.17
C VAL A 303 14.01 -17.26 2.93
N GLN A 304 13.65 -18.00 3.99
CA GLN A 304 12.73 -19.12 3.91
C GLN A 304 11.38 -18.69 3.35
N TYR A 305 10.84 -17.56 3.80
CA TYR A 305 9.56 -17.04 3.29
C TYR A 305 9.63 -16.76 1.79
N VAL A 306 10.65 -16.02 1.34
CA VAL A 306 10.86 -15.74 -0.10
C VAL A 306 11.03 -17.05 -0.89
N ALA A 307 11.78 -18.02 -0.34
CA ALA A 307 11.97 -19.32 -0.96
C ALA A 307 10.65 -20.09 -1.05
N LEU A 308 9.82 -20.13 0.00
CA LEU A 308 8.51 -20.79 0.02
C LEU A 308 7.55 -20.19 -1.01
N ARG A 309 7.50 -18.85 -1.11
CA ARG A 309 6.66 -18.15 -2.09
C ARG A 309 7.06 -18.49 -3.54
N ASN A 310 8.36 -18.61 -3.82
CA ASN A 310 8.85 -19.07 -5.12
C ASN A 310 8.62 -20.58 -5.33
N ILE A 311 8.87 -21.42 -4.33
CA ILE A 311 8.60 -22.87 -4.37
C ILE A 311 7.14 -23.13 -4.72
N ARG A 312 6.21 -22.35 -4.16
CA ARG A 312 4.78 -22.45 -4.48
C ARG A 312 4.51 -22.29 -5.98
N LEU A 313 5.13 -21.30 -6.64
CA LEU A 313 5.02 -21.12 -8.10
C LEU A 313 5.61 -22.32 -8.86
N ILE A 314 6.78 -22.80 -8.42
CA ILE A 314 7.47 -23.95 -9.02
C ILE A 314 6.63 -25.22 -8.92
N VAL A 315 6.01 -25.47 -7.75
CA VAL A 315 5.16 -26.64 -7.50
C VAL A 315 3.88 -26.58 -8.33
N GLN A 316 3.29 -25.40 -8.53
CA GLN A 316 2.12 -25.24 -9.40
C GLN A 316 2.43 -25.58 -10.86
N LYS A 317 3.60 -25.14 -11.37
CA LYS A 317 4.02 -25.44 -12.74
C LYS A 317 4.50 -26.88 -12.92
N ARG A 318 5.23 -27.42 -11.94
CA ARG A 318 5.89 -28.74 -11.98
C ARG A 318 5.76 -29.47 -10.62
N PRO A 319 4.60 -30.10 -10.33
CA PRO A 319 4.36 -30.73 -9.03
C PRO A 319 5.29 -31.93 -8.73
N GLY A 320 5.92 -32.51 -9.76
CA GLY A 320 6.80 -33.67 -9.63
C GLY A 320 8.17 -33.40 -8.98
N ILE A 321 8.62 -32.14 -8.86
CA ILE A 321 9.99 -31.82 -8.38
C ILE A 321 10.15 -32.12 -6.88
N LEU A 322 9.12 -31.87 -6.07
CA LEU A 322 9.16 -31.93 -4.60
C LEU A 322 8.25 -33.02 -3.99
N ALA A 323 7.67 -33.89 -4.82
CA ALA A 323 6.69 -34.89 -4.36
C ALA A 323 7.27 -35.91 -3.36
N SER A 324 8.60 -36.12 -3.34
CA SER A 324 9.27 -37.05 -2.43
C SER A 324 9.52 -36.52 -1.01
N ASP A 325 9.58 -35.20 -0.83
CA ASP A 325 10.17 -34.58 0.38
C ASP A 325 9.19 -33.70 1.16
N VAL A 326 7.91 -34.08 1.17
CA VAL A 326 6.84 -33.36 1.89
C VAL A 326 7.17 -33.09 3.37
N LYS A 327 7.94 -33.99 4.01
CA LYS A 327 8.38 -33.84 5.41
C LYS A 327 9.22 -32.59 5.66
N MET A 328 9.91 -32.06 4.65
CA MET A 328 10.71 -30.84 4.78
C MET A 328 9.84 -29.59 4.98
N PHE A 329 8.56 -29.67 4.63
CA PHE A 329 7.58 -28.60 4.81
C PHE A 329 6.83 -28.70 6.14
N PHE A 330 7.15 -29.65 7.02
CA PHE A 330 6.57 -29.67 8.36
C PHE A 330 7.03 -28.44 9.16
N CYS A 331 6.06 -27.82 9.84
CA CYS A 331 6.24 -26.63 10.64
C CYS A 331 7.01 -26.95 11.91
N LYS A 332 8.07 -26.20 12.19
CA LYS A 332 8.79 -26.27 13.47
C LYS A 332 8.14 -25.31 14.46
N TYR A 333 8.32 -25.58 15.75
CA TYR A 333 7.79 -24.72 16.82
C TYR A 333 8.28 -23.26 16.70
N ASN A 334 9.56 -23.08 16.37
CA ASN A 334 10.22 -21.79 16.23
C ASN A 334 9.94 -21.05 14.91
N ASP A 335 9.22 -21.68 13.97
CA ASP A 335 8.89 -21.01 12.70
C ASP A 335 7.88 -19.88 12.96
N PRO A 336 8.05 -18.70 12.33
CA PRO A 336 7.08 -17.62 12.44
C PRO A 336 5.79 -17.97 11.68
N ILE A 337 4.67 -17.34 12.09
CA ILE A 337 3.33 -17.62 11.56
C ILE A 337 3.26 -17.55 10.02
N TYR A 338 3.83 -16.52 9.41
CA TYR A 338 3.81 -16.35 7.95
C TYR A 338 4.55 -17.48 7.20
N VAL A 339 5.61 -18.06 7.78
CA VAL A 339 6.30 -19.24 7.21
C VAL A 339 5.43 -20.48 7.37
N LYS A 340 4.81 -20.65 8.55
CA LYS A 340 3.92 -21.79 8.83
C LYS A 340 2.72 -21.82 7.87
N LEU A 341 2.10 -20.68 7.60
CA LEU A 341 0.97 -20.57 6.68
C LEU A 341 1.34 -20.99 5.25
N GLU A 342 2.50 -20.55 4.74
CA GLU A 342 2.97 -20.94 3.39
C GLU A 342 3.36 -22.42 3.32
N LYS A 343 4.01 -22.94 4.36
CA LYS A 343 4.33 -24.37 4.46
C LYS A 343 3.08 -25.24 4.35
N VAL A 344 2.02 -24.90 5.09
CA VAL A 344 0.74 -25.61 5.05
C VAL A 344 0.09 -25.55 3.66
N ASP A 345 0.13 -24.39 2.99
CA ASP A 345 -0.38 -24.27 1.62
C ASP A 345 0.40 -25.19 0.65
N ILE A 346 1.74 -25.22 0.72
CA ILE A 346 2.58 -26.09 -0.11
C ILE A 346 2.35 -27.57 0.21
N MET A 347 2.18 -27.93 1.49
CA MET A 347 1.84 -29.29 1.90
C MET A 347 0.56 -29.76 1.20
N CYS A 348 -0.49 -28.94 1.18
CA CYS A 348 -1.76 -29.25 0.48
C CYS A 348 -1.55 -29.52 -1.01
N MET A 349 -0.69 -28.75 -1.67
CA MET A 349 -0.35 -28.93 -3.08
C MET A 349 0.41 -30.25 -3.33
N LEU A 350 1.31 -30.64 -2.43
CA LEU A 350 2.14 -31.85 -2.55
C LEU A 350 1.48 -33.15 -2.02
N VAL A 351 0.29 -33.08 -1.42
CA VAL A 351 -0.42 -34.28 -0.95
C VAL A 351 -0.73 -35.23 -2.12
N SER A 352 -0.45 -36.51 -1.90
CA SER A 352 -0.66 -37.65 -2.79
C SER A 352 -1.18 -38.87 -1.99
N ASP A 353 -1.63 -39.92 -2.69
CA ASP A 353 -2.11 -41.16 -2.07
C ASP A 353 -1.09 -41.87 -1.15
N LYS A 354 0.20 -41.51 -1.23
CA LYS A 354 1.26 -42.14 -0.42
C LYS A 354 1.54 -41.42 0.89
N ASN A 355 1.22 -40.13 0.98
CA ASN A 355 1.68 -39.27 2.08
C ASN A 355 0.52 -38.63 2.87
N PHE A 356 -0.72 -38.74 2.40
CA PHE A 356 -1.87 -38.06 3.01
C PHE A 356 -2.05 -38.40 4.50
N ASP A 357 -1.73 -39.62 4.93
CA ASP A 357 -1.82 -40.01 6.35
C ASP A 357 -0.90 -39.22 7.26
N GLN A 358 0.35 -39.02 6.83
CA GLN A 358 1.34 -38.26 7.60
C GLN A 358 0.93 -36.78 7.63
N VAL A 359 0.45 -36.26 6.50
CA VAL A 359 0.02 -34.86 6.40
C VAL A 359 -1.22 -34.59 7.26
N LEU A 360 -2.22 -35.49 7.24
CA LEU A 360 -3.42 -35.33 8.07
C LEU A 360 -3.12 -35.41 9.57
N LEU A 361 -2.21 -36.31 9.98
CA LEU A 361 -1.79 -36.42 11.38
C LEU A 361 -1.12 -35.12 11.86
N GLU A 362 -0.24 -34.57 11.02
CA GLU A 362 0.46 -33.32 11.31
C GLU A 362 -0.49 -32.11 11.34
N LEU A 363 -1.42 -32.02 10.38
CA LEU A 363 -2.45 -30.97 10.35
C LEU A 363 -3.38 -31.05 11.58
N LYS A 364 -3.66 -32.24 12.09
CA LYS A 364 -4.41 -32.43 13.34
C LYS A 364 -3.67 -31.87 14.55
N GLU A 365 -2.36 -32.08 14.63
CA GLU A 365 -1.54 -31.49 15.69
C GLU A 365 -1.53 -29.96 15.58
N TYR A 366 -1.43 -29.43 14.36
CA TYR A 366 -1.49 -27.97 14.12
C TYR A 366 -2.84 -27.37 14.48
N ALA A 367 -3.94 -28.09 14.26
CA ALA A 367 -5.27 -27.68 14.65
C ALA A 367 -5.49 -27.64 16.18
N SER A 368 -4.62 -28.29 16.95
CA SER A 368 -4.62 -28.25 18.43
C SER A 368 -3.68 -27.18 19.00
N GLY A 369 -3.13 -26.30 18.15
CA GLY A 369 -2.23 -25.22 18.54
C GLY A 369 -2.91 -24.05 19.25
N VAL A 370 -2.12 -23.05 19.64
CA VAL A 370 -2.59 -21.85 20.37
C VAL A 370 -2.94 -20.69 19.42
N ASP A 371 -2.33 -20.65 18.24
CA ASP A 371 -2.50 -19.56 17.27
C ASP A 371 -3.77 -19.76 16.44
N VAL A 372 -4.74 -18.85 16.60
CA VAL A 372 -6.07 -18.96 16.00
C VAL A 372 -6.01 -18.98 14.47
N GLU A 373 -5.19 -18.13 13.86
CA GLU A 373 -5.08 -18.03 12.40
C GLU A 373 -4.46 -19.31 11.82
N PHE A 374 -3.40 -19.81 12.44
CA PHE A 374 -2.75 -21.06 12.04
C PHE A 374 -3.67 -22.28 12.18
N VAL A 375 -4.42 -22.35 13.30
CA VAL A 375 -5.37 -23.43 13.56
C VAL A 375 -6.46 -23.44 12.50
N ARG A 376 -7.09 -22.29 12.23
CA ARG A 376 -8.12 -22.19 11.17
C ARG A 376 -7.58 -22.61 9.81
N LYS A 377 -6.39 -22.13 9.45
CA LYS A 377 -5.73 -22.52 8.21
C LYS A 377 -5.51 -24.03 8.12
N SER A 378 -5.13 -24.66 9.23
CA SER A 378 -4.89 -26.11 9.31
C SER A 378 -6.18 -26.91 9.15
N VAL A 379 -7.26 -26.49 9.82
CA VAL A 379 -8.60 -27.09 9.65
C VAL A 379 -9.09 -26.97 8.20
N ARG A 380 -8.93 -25.78 7.60
CA ARG A 380 -9.28 -25.56 6.18
C ARG A 380 -8.47 -26.45 5.24
N SER A 381 -7.21 -26.68 5.58
CA SER A 381 -6.29 -27.54 4.83
C SER A 381 -6.66 -29.02 4.91
N ILE A 382 -7.14 -29.51 6.07
CA ILE A 382 -7.72 -30.87 6.21
C ILE A 382 -8.90 -31.04 5.25
N GLY A 383 -9.76 -30.02 5.16
CA GLY A 383 -10.86 -29.96 4.19
C GLY A 383 -10.41 -30.07 2.74
N ARG A 384 -9.39 -29.30 2.35
CA ARG A 384 -8.84 -29.35 0.99
C ARG A 384 -8.27 -30.72 0.65
N VAL A 385 -7.55 -31.34 1.57
CA VAL A 385 -7.04 -32.71 1.38
C VAL A 385 -8.19 -33.69 1.14
N ALA A 386 -9.30 -33.56 1.87
CA ALA A 386 -10.49 -34.39 1.67
C ALA A 386 -11.18 -34.15 0.31
N VAL A 387 -11.26 -32.90 -0.14
CA VAL A 387 -11.83 -32.55 -1.46
C VAL A 387 -10.94 -33.02 -2.61
N LYS A 388 -9.61 -32.98 -2.43
CA LYS A 388 -8.61 -33.38 -3.44
C LYS A 388 -8.50 -34.90 -3.59
N LEU A 389 -8.51 -35.65 -2.49
CA LEU A 389 -8.33 -37.10 -2.48
C LEU A 389 -9.51 -37.81 -1.79
N GLU A 390 -10.27 -38.59 -2.56
CA GLU A 390 -11.43 -39.33 -2.04
C GLU A 390 -11.04 -40.31 -0.92
N ARG A 391 -9.90 -41.00 -1.05
CA ARG A 391 -9.41 -41.95 -0.03
C ARG A 391 -9.06 -41.29 1.30
N ALA A 392 -8.70 -40.00 1.28
CA ALA A 392 -8.36 -39.26 2.49
C ALA A 392 -9.61 -38.75 3.23
N CYS A 393 -10.77 -38.72 2.56
CA CYS A 393 -11.99 -38.08 3.06
C CYS A 393 -12.51 -38.71 4.36
N GLU A 394 -12.59 -40.05 4.43
CA GLU A 394 -13.06 -40.75 5.63
C GLU A 394 -12.20 -40.44 6.86
N ARG A 395 -10.87 -40.47 6.71
CA ARG A 395 -9.94 -40.12 7.79
C ARG A 395 -10.03 -38.65 8.16
N ALA A 396 -10.10 -37.76 7.18
CA ALA A 396 -10.25 -36.32 7.42
C ALA A 396 -11.54 -36.00 8.20
N ILE A 397 -12.64 -36.69 7.90
CA ILE A 397 -13.91 -36.52 8.61
C ILE A 397 -13.83 -37.00 10.06
N ASN A 398 -13.18 -38.13 10.32
CA ASN A 398 -12.95 -38.58 11.69
C ASN A 398 -12.11 -37.57 12.47
N VAL A 399 -11.09 -36.99 11.85
CA VAL A 399 -10.30 -35.90 12.46
C VAL A 399 -11.15 -34.66 12.73
N LEU A 400 -12.01 -34.25 11.79
CA LEU A 400 -12.91 -33.11 11.97
C LEU A 400 -13.93 -33.35 13.08
N LEU A 401 -14.47 -34.57 13.21
CA LEU A 401 -15.37 -34.96 14.30
C LEU A 401 -14.69 -34.80 15.66
N GLU A 402 -13.48 -35.36 15.81
CA GLU A 402 -12.69 -35.20 17.04
C GLU A 402 -12.42 -33.72 17.36
N LEU A 403 -12.13 -32.90 16.34
CA LEU A 403 -11.91 -31.46 16.51
C LEU A 403 -13.20 -30.72 16.92
N ILE A 404 -14.36 -31.12 16.39
CA ILE A 404 -15.66 -30.53 16.78
C ILE A 404 -15.99 -30.90 18.24
N GLU A 405 -15.69 -32.12 18.67
CA GLU A 405 -15.90 -32.58 20.05
C GLU A 405 -15.07 -31.80 21.08
N THR A 406 -13.97 -31.16 20.69
CA THR A 406 -13.20 -30.28 21.59
C THR A 406 -13.97 -29.04 22.03
N LYS A 407 -15.06 -28.68 21.32
CA LYS A 407 -15.92 -27.50 21.57
C LYS A 407 -15.17 -26.16 21.58
N VAL A 408 -14.03 -26.06 20.90
CA VAL A 408 -13.32 -24.79 20.73
C VAL A 408 -13.98 -23.96 19.63
N ASN A 409 -14.52 -22.78 19.97
CA ASN A 409 -15.38 -21.98 19.10
C ASN A 409 -14.83 -21.78 17.68
N TYR A 410 -13.60 -21.26 17.56
CA TYR A 410 -13.01 -20.93 16.26
C TYR A 410 -12.64 -22.17 15.42
N VAL A 411 -12.43 -23.34 16.05
CA VAL A 411 -12.17 -24.61 15.37
C VAL A 411 -13.48 -25.16 14.79
N VAL A 412 -14.54 -25.18 15.60
CA VAL A 412 -15.87 -25.65 15.18
C VAL A 412 -16.42 -24.81 14.03
N GLN A 413 -16.25 -23.49 14.11
CA GLN A 413 -16.70 -22.56 13.07
C GLN A 413 -16.02 -22.84 11.72
N GLU A 414 -14.69 -22.98 11.70
CA GLU A 414 -13.96 -23.30 10.47
C GLU A 414 -14.27 -24.73 9.98
N ALA A 415 -14.38 -25.69 10.89
CA ALA A 415 -14.76 -27.07 10.57
C ALA A 415 -16.15 -27.12 9.89
N CYS A 416 -17.10 -26.30 10.33
CA CYS A 416 -18.42 -26.20 9.68
C CYS A 416 -18.32 -25.74 8.22
N VAL A 417 -17.50 -24.73 7.93
CA VAL A 417 -17.24 -24.25 6.56
C VAL A 417 -16.64 -25.36 5.70
N VAL A 418 -15.68 -26.11 6.25
CA VAL A 418 -15.02 -27.23 5.59
C VAL A 418 -15.98 -28.39 5.31
N VAL A 419 -16.80 -28.78 6.30
CA VAL A 419 -17.75 -29.89 6.16
C VAL A 419 -18.80 -29.58 5.09
N LYS A 420 -19.26 -28.33 4.99
CA LYS A 420 -20.10 -27.88 3.87
C LYS A 420 -19.46 -28.19 2.52
N ASP A 421 -18.18 -27.84 2.34
CA ASP A 421 -17.48 -28.07 1.07
C ASP A 421 -17.28 -29.57 0.80
N ILE A 422 -16.98 -30.38 1.83
CA ILE A 422 -16.95 -31.85 1.70
C ILE A 422 -18.32 -32.39 1.27
N PHE A 423 -19.43 -31.95 1.86
CA PHE A 423 -20.78 -32.38 1.47
C PHE A 423 -21.17 -31.95 0.06
N ARG A 424 -20.68 -30.79 -0.42
CA ARG A 424 -20.84 -30.38 -1.82
C ARG A 424 -20.11 -31.31 -2.80
N LYS A 425 -19.03 -31.95 -2.35
CA LYS A 425 -18.25 -32.89 -3.18
C LYS A 425 -18.77 -34.33 -3.08
N TYR A 426 -19.11 -34.78 -1.87
CA TYR A 426 -19.58 -36.13 -1.55
C TYR A 426 -20.93 -36.06 -0.81
N PRO A 427 -22.04 -35.85 -1.54
CA PRO A 427 -23.36 -35.74 -0.93
C PRO A 427 -23.78 -37.04 -0.21
N SER A 428 -24.49 -36.92 0.90
CA SER A 428 -25.16 -38.05 1.60
C SER A 428 -24.29 -39.22 2.05
N ARG A 429 -22.96 -39.05 2.18
CA ARG A 429 -22.05 -40.15 2.57
C ARG A 429 -21.63 -40.12 4.03
N TYR A 430 -21.58 -38.94 4.65
CA TYR A 430 -20.98 -38.72 5.97
C TYR A 430 -21.93 -37.99 6.93
N GLU A 431 -23.14 -38.52 7.05
CA GLU A 431 -24.22 -37.90 7.84
C GLU A 431 -23.98 -37.92 9.35
N GLN A 432 -23.07 -38.77 9.81
CA GLN A 432 -22.68 -38.84 11.24
C GLN A 432 -22.16 -37.49 11.77
N VAL A 433 -21.63 -36.63 10.89
CA VAL A 433 -21.16 -35.29 11.24
C VAL A 433 -22.29 -34.32 11.52
N LEU A 434 -23.49 -34.56 10.97
CA LEU A 434 -24.63 -33.65 11.10
C LEU A 434 -25.10 -33.50 12.55
N SER A 435 -25.18 -34.60 13.30
CA SER A 435 -25.62 -34.57 14.70
C SER A 435 -24.66 -33.75 15.57
N ALA A 436 -23.35 -34.00 15.46
CA ALA A 436 -22.32 -33.28 16.19
C ALA A 436 -22.29 -31.77 15.86
N LEU A 437 -22.55 -31.42 14.60
CA LEU A 437 -22.66 -30.03 14.13
C LEU A 437 -23.89 -29.32 14.69
N CYS A 438 -25.05 -29.98 14.72
CA CYS A 438 -26.29 -29.42 15.27
C CYS A 438 -26.18 -29.18 16.78
N GLU A 439 -25.54 -30.09 17.52
CA GLU A 439 -25.27 -29.92 18.96
C GLU A 439 -24.33 -28.74 19.26
N SER A 440 -23.49 -28.35 18.30
CA SER A 440 -22.49 -27.28 18.46
C SER A 440 -22.93 -25.94 17.83
N MET A 441 -24.21 -25.79 17.49
CA MET A 441 -24.75 -24.61 16.79
C MET A 441 -24.68 -23.33 17.63
N GLU A 442 -24.84 -23.43 18.95
CA GLU A 442 -24.84 -22.28 19.88
C GLU A 442 -23.48 -21.54 19.92
N VAL A 443 -22.43 -22.18 19.40
CA VAL A 443 -21.04 -21.68 19.43
C VAL A 443 -20.67 -20.89 18.15
N LEU A 444 -21.61 -20.76 17.21
CA LEU A 444 -21.38 -20.15 15.90
C LEU A 444 -21.59 -18.64 15.91
N ASP A 445 -20.48 -17.88 15.97
CA ASP A 445 -20.52 -16.42 15.93
C ASP A 445 -20.21 -15.87 14.52
N GLU A 446 -19.32 -16.54 13.78
CA GLU A 446 -18.86 -16.05 12.49
C GLU A 446 -19.87 -16.20 11.35
N PRO A 447 -19.99 -15.18 10.48
CA PRO A 447 -21.01 -15.18 9.43
C PRO A 447 -20.78 -16.26 8.37
N GLU A 448 -19.53 -16.59 8.04
CA GLU A 448 -19.22 -17.66 7.07
C GLU A 448 -19.61 -19.03 7.61
N ALA A 449 -19.38 -19.27 8.90
CA ALA A 449 -19.76 -20.50 9.59
C ALA A 449 -21.28 -20.60 9.74
N LYS A 450 -21.97 -19.52 10.18
CA LYS A 450 -23.43 -19.45 10.23
C LYS A 450 -24.08 -19.72 8.87
N ALA A 451 -23.60 -19.05 7.82
CA ALA A 451 -24.10 -19.28 6.46
C ALA A 451 -23.85 -20.74 6.02
N SER A 452 -22.70 -21.32 6.37
CA SER A 452 -22.40 -22.72 6.06
C SER A 452 -23.31 -23.70 6.81
N MET A 453 -23.61 -23.43 8.08
CA MET A 453 -24.57 -24.23 8.86
C MET A 453 -25.98 -24.14 8.29
N ILE A 454 -26.46 -22.92 8.01
CA ILE A 454 -27.78 -22.68 7.41
C ILE A 454 -27.89 -23.37 6.04
N TRP A 455 -26.81 -23.41 5.27
CA TRP A 455 -26.77 -24.18 4.03
C TRP A 455 -26.94 -25.68 4.29
N ILE A 456 -26.24 -26.25 5.29
CA ILE A 456 -26.35 -27.67 5.65
C ILE A 456 -27.79 -28.00 6.09
N LEU A 457 -28.38 -27.17 6.96
CA LEU A 457 -29.77 -27.31 7.41
C LEU A 457 -30.75 -27.28 6.24
N GLY A 458 -30.54 -26.38 5.27
CA GLY A 458 -31.42 -26.26 4.10
C GLY A 458 -31.30 -27.41 3.09
N GLU A 459 -30.12 -28.00 2.90
CA GLU A 459 -29.95 -29.15 1.99
C GLU A 459 -30.45 -30.45 2.62
N TYR A 460 -30.13 -30.68 3.90
CA TYR A 460 -30.46 -31.90 4.61
C TYR A 460 -31.74 -31.79 5.47
N ALA A 461 -32.58 -30.78 5.19
CA ALA A 461 -33.86 -30.54 5.88
C ALA A 461 -34.82 -31.75 5.91
N GLY A 462 -34.74 -32.63 4.91
CA GLY A 462 -35.54 -33.86 4.83
C GLY A 462 -35.05 -34.98 5.74
N ARG A 463 -33.84 -34.88 6.30
CA ARG A 463 -33.25 -35.85 7.22
C ARG A 463 -33.03 -35.32 8.63
N ILE A 464 -32.96 -34.00 8.77
CA ILE A 464 -32.86 -33.31 10.05
C ILE A 464 -34.29 -33.01 10.50
N ASP A 465 -34.72 -33.65 11.58
CA ASP A 465 -36.11 -33.55 12.05
C ASP A 465 -36.42 -32.15 12.60
N ASN A 466 -35.50 -31.55 13.36
CA ASN A 466 -35.61 -30.24 14.01
C ASN A 466 -35.09 -29.05 13.16
N ALA A 467 -34.99 -29.21 11.84
CA ALA A 467 -34.42 -28.17 10.97
C ALA A 467 -35.27 -26.88 10.91
N ASP A 468 -36.58 -27.01 11.10
CA ASP A 468 -37.53 -25.89 11.18
C ASP A 468 -37.29 -25.03 12.42
N GLU A 469 -37.23 -25.64 13.61
CA GLU A 469 -36.94 -24.92 14.87
C GLU A 469 -35.59 -24.19 14.82
N LEU A 470 -34.56 -24.85 14.30
CA LEU A 470 -33.22 -24.26 14.20
C LEU A 470 -33.19 -23.08 13.21
N LEU A 471 -33.84 -23.20 12.04
CA LEU A 471 -33.91 -22.10 11.06
C LEU A 471 -34.81 -20.96 11.53
N GLU A 472 -35.83 -21.22 12.35
CA GLU A 472 -36.69 -20.19 12.94
C GLU A 472 -35.89 -19.29 13.90
N SER A 473 -34.99 -19.86 14.70
CA SER A 473 -34.11 -19.08 15.58
C SER A 473 -33.25 -18.05 14.83
N PHE A 474 -32.74 -18.39 13.64
CA PHE A 474 -32.00 -17.46 12.77
C PHE A 474 -32.91 -16.47 12.05
N LEU A 475 -34.18 -16.83 11.82
CA LEU A 475 -35.15 -15.93 11.21
C LEU A 475 -35.61 -14.83 12.18
N ASP A 476 -35.63 -15.11 13.49
CA ASP A 476 -35.96 -14.10 14.50
C ASP A 476 -34.89 -13.00 14.60
N THR A 477 -33.61 -13.33 14.35
CA THR A 477 -32.49 -12.38 14.32
C THR A 477 -32.14 -11.89 12.92
N PHE A 478 -33.04 -12.05 11.93
CA PHE A 478 -32.76 -11.80 10.51
C PHE A 478 -32.12 -10.43 10.22
N HIS A 479 -32.61 -9.35 10.85
CA HIS A 479 -32.11 -8.00 10.60
C HIS A 479 -30.74 -7.72 11.23
N ASP A 480 -30.38 -8.46 12.28
CA ASP A 480 -29.10 -8.30 12.98
C ASP A 480 -27.98 -9.09 12.28
N GLU A 481 -28.33 -10.06 11.44
CA GLU A 481 -27.38 -10.89 10.70
C GLU A 481 -26.86 -10.19 9.43
N PRO A 482 -25.60 -10.47 9.01
CA PRO A 482 -25.03 -9.87 7.81
C PRO A 482 -25.64 -10.45 6.52
N LEU A 483 -25.52 -9.69 5.43
CA LEU A 483 -26.15 -10.00 4.13
C LEU A 483 -25.91 -11.44 3.64
N MET A 484 -24.70 -11.97 3.81
CA MET A 484 -24.36 -13.34 3.40
C MET A 484 -25.22 -14.39 4.11
N VAL A 485 -25.49 -14.18 5.40
CA VAL A 485 -26.34 -15.05 6.23
C VAL A 485 -27.80 -14.89 5.82
N GLN A 486 -28.29 -13.66 5.65
CA GLN A 486 -29.66 -13.36 5.21
C GLN A 486 -30.01 -14.03 3.87
N VAL A 487 -29.13 -13.89 2.88
CA VAL A 487 -29.32 -14.49 1.54
C VAL A 487 -29.33 -16.01 1.61
N GLN A 488 -28.44 -16.59 2.44
CA GLN A 488 -28.37 -18.03 2.61
C GLN A 488 -29.59 -18.58 3.36
N LEU A 489 -30.09 -17.83 4.36
CA LEU A 489 -31.28 -18.14 5.13
C LEU A 489 -32.55 -18.12 4.27
N LEU A 490 -32.71 -17.08 3.44
CA LEU A 490 -33.79 -17.01 2.44
C LEU A 490 -33.78 -18.26 1.54
N THR A 491 -32.61 -18.63 1.02
CA THR A 491 -32.48 -19.80 0.14
C THR A 491 -32.77 -21.12 0.88
N SER A 492 -32.30 -21.26 2.12
CA SER A 492 -32.50 -22.47 2.92
C SER A 492 -33.94 -22.64 3.38
N ILE A 493 -34.64 -21.57 3.76
CA ILE A 493 -36.07 -21.61 4.11
C ILE A 493 -36.92 -21.98 2.89
N VAL A 494 -36.58 -21.46 1.70
CA VAL A 494 -37.26 -21.87 0.46
C VAL A 494 -37.04 -23.36 0.17
N LYS A 495 -35.83 -23.90 0.37
CA LYS A 495 -35.59 -25.35 0.23
C LYS A 495 -36.38 -26.16 1.24
N LEU A 496 -36.38 -25.73 2.51
CA LEU A 496 -37.14 -26.36 3.58
C LEU A 496 -38.63 -26.43 3.20
N PHE A 497 -39.20 -25.35 2.66
CA PHE A 497 -40.59 -25.33 2.21
C PHE A 497 -40.89 -26.28 1.05
N LEU A 498 -39.98 -26.41 0.09
CA LEU A 498 -40.12 -27.36 -1.02
C LEU A 498 -40.03 -28.82 -0.56
N GLN A 499 -39.44 -29.08 0.61
CA GLN A 499 -39.31 -30.42 1.21
C GLN A 499 -40.44 -30.73 2.21
N LYS A 500 -40.79 -29.78 3.09
CA LYS A 500 -41.81 -29.89 4.15
C LYS A 500 -42.83 -28.73 4.06
N PRO A 501 -43.78 -28.74 3.09
CA PRO A 501 -44.68 -27.61 2.87
C PRO A 501 -45.70 -27.36 3.99
N SER A 502 -46.01 -28.39 4.79
CA SER A 502 -47.10 -28.37 5.78
C SER A 502 -46.79 -27.59 7.06
N SER A 503 -45.52 -27.49 7.47
CA SER A 503 -45.12 -26.81 8.72
C SER A 503 -44.41 -25.46 8.49
N THR A 504 -44.13 -25.08 7.25
CA THR A 504 -43.15 -24.01 6.96
C THR A 504 -43.70 -22.85 6.11
N GLN A 505 -45.02 -22.82 5.88
CA GLN A 505 -45.68 -21.72 5.16
C GLN A 505 -45.44 -20.37 5.84
N ASP A 506 -45.60 -20.32 7.16
CA ASP A 506 -45.44 -19.09 7.94
C ASP A 506 -44.00 -18.57 7.90
N MET A 507 -43.02 -19.48 8.00
CA MET A 507 -41.59 -19.14 7.90
C MET A 507 -41.24 -18.53 6.54
N VAL A 508 -41.74 -19.11 5.44
CA VAL A 508 -41.51 -18.58 4.08
C VAL A 508 -42.14 -17.21 3.92
N SER A 509 -43.38 -17.03 4.41
CA SER A 509 -44.05 -15.74 4.33
C SER A 509 -43.29 -14.67 5.11
N LYS A 510 -42.81 -15.01 6.32
CA LYS A 510 -42.02 -14.11 7.17
C LYS A 510 -40.69 -13.74 6.51
N VAL A 511 -39.89 -14.71 6.05
CA VAL A 511 -38.59 -14.41 5.40
C VAL A 511 -38.75 -13.64 4.10
N LEU A 512 -39.77 -13.93 3.30
CA LEU A 512 -40.02 -13.17 2.07
C LEU A 512 -40.40 -11.73 2.37
N LYS A 513 -41.25 -11.50 3.38
CA LYS A 513 -41.60 -10.14 3.82
C LYS A 513 -40.37 -9.37 4.32
N CYS A 514 -39.56 -10.00 5.18
CA CYS A 514 -38.32 -9.41 5.67
C CYS A 514 -37.34 -9.09 4.52
N ALA A 515 -37.25 -9.95 3.51
CA ALA A 515 -36.38 -9.75 2.36
C ALA A 515 -36.91 -8.69 1.37
N THR A 516 -38.22 -8.58 1.14
CA THR A 516 -38.78 -7.68 0.11
C THR A 516 -39.16 -6.31 0.63
N GLU A 517 -39.85 -6.23 1.77
CA GLU A 517 -40.42 -4.99 2.32
C GLU A 517 -39.46 -4.29 3.28
N GLU A 518 -38.78 -5.07 4.12
CA GLU A 518 -37.99 -4.54 5.25
C GLU A 518 -36.50 -4.41 4.91
N SER A 519 -36.00 -5.11 3.89
CA SER A 519 -34.59 -5.02 3.48
C SER A 519 -34.33 -3.81 2.58
N THR A 520 -33.22 -3.12 2.82
CA THR A 520 -32.70 -2.03 1.97
C THR A 520 -31.81 -2.54 0.82
N ASN A 521 -31.33 -3.78 0.88
CA ASN A 521 -30.40 -4.32 -0.11
C ASN A 521 -31.13 -4.77 -1.38
N HIS A 522 -30.72 -4.25 -2.54
CA HIS A 522 -31.37 -4.54 -3.81
C HIS A 522 -31.23 -6.02 -4.25
N ASP A 523 -30.08 -6.67 -4.05
CA ASP A 523 -29.87 -8.08 -4.43
C ASP A 523 -30.73 -9.02 -3.58
N LEU A 524 -30.76 -8.80 -2.25
CA LEU A 524 -31.61 -9.60 -1.37
C LEU A 524 -33.11 -9.44 -1.70
N ARG A 525 -33.54 -8.19 -1.96
CA ARG A 525 -34.92 -7.88 -2.35
C ARG A 525 -35.30 -8.53 -3.68
N ASP A 526 -34.45 -8.43 -4.69
CA ASP A 526 -34.70 -9.03 -6.00
C ASP A 526 -34.72 -10.57 -5.92
N ARG A 527 -33.80 -11.18 -5.17
CA ARG A 527 -33.85 -12.64 -4.90
C ARG A 527 -35.14 -13.04 -4.19
N GLY A 528 -35.60 -12.24 -3.22
CA GLY A 528 -36.89 -12.43 -2.56
C GLY A 528 -38.05 -12.43 -3.55
N TYR A 529 -38.12 -11.44 -4.45
CA TYR A 529 -39.15 -11.38 -5.49
C TYR A 529 -39.06 -12.56 -6.47
N VAL A 530 -37.86 -12.99 -6.86
CA VAL A 530 -37.66 -14.15 -7.74
C VAL A 530 -38.20 -15.42 -7.07
N TYR A 531 -37.85 -15.67 -5.81
CA TYR A 531 -38.38 -16.83 -5.07
C TYR A 531 -39.89 -16.75 -4.89
N TRP A 532 -40.44 -15.57 -4.55
CA TRP A 532 -41.88 -15.38 -4.43
C TRP A 532 -42.62 -15.67 -5.74
N ARG A 533 -42.11 -15.17 -6.89
CA ARG A 533 -42.68 -15.43 -8.20
C ARG A 533 -42.58 -16.90 -8.60
N LEU A 534 -41.45 -17.55 -8.34
CA LEU A 534 -41.24 -18.96 -8.63
C LEU A 534 -42.22 -19.85 -7.85
N LEU A 535 -42.29 -19.65 -6.54
CA LEU A 535 -43.19 -20.38 -5.64
C LEU A 535 -44.67 -20.15 -6.00
N SER A 536 -45.04 -18.91 -6.34
CA SER A 536 -46.43 -18.55 -6.69
C SER A 536 -46.84 -19.06 -8.08
N THR A 537 -45.90 -19.18 -9.02
CA THR A 537 -46.20 -19.61 -10.40
C THR A 537 -46.27 -21.13 -10.50
N ASN A 538 -45.24 -21.84 -10.03
CA ASN A 538 -45.17 -23.29 -10.14
C ASN A 538 -44.19 -23.91 -9.10
N PRO A 539 -44.70 -24.44 -7.97
CA PRO A 539 -43.89 -25.10 -6.95
C PRO A 539 -43.10 -26.31 -7.46
N GLU A 540 -43.67 -27.11 -8.37
CA GLU A 540 -43.02 -28.32 -8.93
C GLU A 540 -41.86 -27.97 -9.87
N ALA A 541 -41.99 -26.90 -10.67
CA ALA A 541 -40.88 -26.39 -11.47
C ALA A 541 -39.79 -25.78 -10.57
N THR A 542 -40.19 -25.06 -9.53
CA THR A 542 -39.27 -24.48 -8.53
C THR A 542 -38.48 -25.57 -7.82
N LYS A 543 -39.13 -26.68 -7.45
CA LYS A 543 -38.48 -27.85 -6.85
C LYS A 543 -37.37 -28.41 -7.73
N ARG A 544 -37.62 -28.56 -9.04
CA ARG A 544 -36.61 -29.06 -9.99
C ARG A 544 -35.42 -28.13 -10.16
N VAL A 545 -35.61 -26.81 -10.08
CA VAL A 545 -34.53 -25.83 -10.23
C VAL A 545 -33.75 -25.68 -8.93
N VAL A 546 -34.43 -25.49 -7.80
CA VAL A 546 -33.81 -25.16 -6.51
C VAL A 546 -33.16 -26.37 -5.85
N LEU A 547 -33.79 -27.55 -5.95
CA LEU A 547 -33.24 -28.83 -5.46
C LEU A 547 -32.50 -29.62 -6.56
N GLY A 548 -32.22 -28.99 -7.70
CA GLY A 548 -31.46 -29.62 -8.78
C GLY A 548 -30.02 -29.91 -8.38
N ASP A 549 -29.43 -30.92 -9.03
CA ASP A 549 -28.03 -31.31 -8.81
C ASP A 549 -27.07 -30.16 -9.17
N LYS A 550 -26.18 -29.83 -8.23
CA LYS A 550 -25.19 -28.77 -8.39
C LYS A 550 -23.87 -29.35 -8.88
N PRO A 551 -23.10 -28.61 -9.70
CA PRO A 551 -21.81 -29.06 -10.16
C PRO A 551 -20.85 -29.28 -8.98
N SER A 552 -20.11 -30.39 -9.02
CA SER A 552 -19.16 -30.74 -7.96
C SER A 552 -18.03 -29.72 -7.87
N ILE A 553 -17.61 -29.37 -6.65
CA ILE A 553 -16.46 -28.48 -6.44
C ILE A 553 -15.12 -29.16 -6.78
N ARG A 554 -14.11 -28.35 -7.12
CA ARG A 554 -12.70 -28.74 -7.27
C ARG A 554 -11.83 -27.82 -6.42
N ASP A 555 -10.66 -28.31 -6.01
CA ASP A 555 -9.68 -27.54 -5.22
C ASP A 555 -8.87 -26.56 -6.10
N ASP A 556 -9.56 -25.72 -6.87
CA ASP A 556 -8.91 -24.74 -7.78
C ASP A 556 -8.70 -23.38 -7.09
N SER A 557 -9.16 -23.23 -5.83
CA SER A 557 -9.24 -21.95 -5.10
C SER A 557 -7.91 -21.20 -4.92
N GLN A 558 -6.78 -21.90 -5.03
CA GLN A 558 -5.44 -21.32 -4.94
C GLN A 558 -4.57 -21.56 -6.18
N SER A 559 -5.15 -22.13 -7.24
CA SER A 559 -4.47 -22.19 -8.53
C SER A 559 -4.41 -20.79 -9.12
N LEU A 560 -3.21 -20.32 -9.46
CA LEU A 560 -3.05 -19.09 -10.20
C LEU A 560 -3.52 -19.32 -11.64
N ASP A 561 -4.02 -18.25 -12.28
CA ASP A 561 -4.29 -18.31 -13.72
C ASP A 561 -3.01 -18.72 -14.48
N LYS A 562 -3.15 -19.54 -15.52
CA LYS A 562 -2.00 -20.11 -16.22
C LYS A 562 -1.11 -19.03 -16.84
N ASN A 563 -1.71 -17.97 -17.38
CA ASN A 563 -0.97 -16.86 -17.96
C ASN A 563 -0.19 -16.08 -16.89
N LEU A 564 -0.82 -15.85 -15.73
CA LEU A 564 -0.16 -15.23 -14.58
C LEU A 564 0.99 -16.11 -14.07
N LEU A 565 0.76 -17.42 -13.93
CA LEU A 565 1.78 -18.36 -13.48
C LEU A 565 2.99 -18.39 -14.41
N ASP A 566 2.77 -18.34 -15.73
CA ASP A 566 3.85 -18.34 -16.71
C ASP A 566 4.66 -17.04 -16.67
N LYS A 567 4.00 -15.88 -16.55
CA LYS A 567 4.68 -14.59 -16.35
C LYS A 567 5.46 -14.57 -15.04
N LEU A 568 4.87 -15.00 -13.92
CA LEU A 568 5.54 -15.04 -12.62
C LEU A 568 6.70 -16.04 -12.56
N ASN A 569 6.63 -17.14 -13.32
CA ASN A 569 7.76 -18.06 -13.45
C ASN A 569 8.94 -17.46 -14.23
N SER A 570 8.66 -16.60 -15.22
CA SER A 570 9.71 -15.83 -15.89
C SER A 570 10.33 -14.75 -14.99
N GLU A 571 9.58 -14.30 -13.98
CA GLU A 571 9.98 -13.26 -13.03
C GLU A 571 10.42 -13.81 -11.66
N LEU A 572 10.75 -15.11 -11.57
CA LEU A 572 11.24 -15.71 -10.32
C LEU A 572 12.42 -14.89 -9.75
N SER A 573 12.43 -14.69 -8.43
CA SER A 573 13.31 -13.80 -7.65
C SER A 573 12.92 -12.31 -7.61
N LEU A 574 11.97 -11.86 -8.43
CA LEU A 574 11.45 -10.50 -8.37
C LEU A 574 10.31 -10.36 -7.36
N MET A 575 10.00 -9.11 -7.02
CA MET A 575 8.97 -8.81 -6.03
C MET A 575 7.57 -9.29 -6.47
N SER A 576 7.29 -9.31 -7.78
CA SER A 576 6.05 -9.84 -8.36
C SER A 576 5.85 -11.32 -8.04
N SER A 577 6.91 -12.14 -8.17
CA SER A 577 6.87 -13.57 -7.86
C SER A 577 6.69 -13.85 -6.37
N VAL A 578 7.12 -12.95 -5.49
CA VAL A 578 6.90 -13.08 -4.05
C VAL A 578 5.46 -12.70 -3.68
N TYR A 579 4.92 -11.62 -4.26
CA TYR A 579 3.56 -11.16 -3.97
C TYR A 579 2.46 -11.96 -4.71
N HIS A 580 2.82 -12.78 -5.71
CA HIS A 580 1.88 -13.50 -6.59
C HIS A 580 0.91 -12.54 -7.30
N LYS A 581 1.41 -11.39 -7.73
CA LYS A 581 0.65 -10.33 -8.41
C LYS A 581 1.42 -9.85 -9.63
N TYR A 582 0.70 -9.33 -10.62
CA TYR A 582 1.34 -8.69 -11.77
C TYR A 582 2.19 -7.49 -11.32
N PRO A 583 3.36 -7.25 -11.93
CA PRO A 583 4.16 -6.04 -11.69
C PRO A 583 3.35 -4.75 -11.85
N GLU A 584 2.43 -4.75 -12.83
CA GLU A 584 1.56 -3.61 -13.17
C GLU A 584 0.59 -3.24 -12.03
N GLU A 585 0.20 -4.18 -11.17
CA GLU A 585 -0.72 -3.89 -10.05
C GLU A 585 -0.09 -3.04 -8.95
N PHE A 586 1.24 -3.02 -8.85
CA PHE A 586 1.95 -2.31 -7.78
C PHE A 586 3.07 -1.39 -8.25
N VAL A 587 3.43 -1.38 -9.54
CA VAL A 587 4.41 -0.46 -10.13
C VAL A 587 3.73 0.52 -11.08
N THR A 588 3.48 1.73 -10.60
CA THR A 588 2.85 2.83 -11.36
C THR A 588 3.72 3.35 -12.53
N ARG A 589 5.02 3.02 -12.57
CA ARG A 589 5.95 3.50 -13.60
C ARG A 589 5.87 2.76 -14.93
N LEU A 590 5.41 1.50 -14.96
CA LEU A 590 5.35 0.70 -16.19
C LEU A 590 4.17 1.09 -17.09
N THR A 591 3.13 1.68 -16.52
CA THR A 591 1.93 2.13 -17.27
C THR A 591 2.20 3.34 -18.17
N LEU A 592 3.31 4.06 -17.97
CA LEU A 592 3.69 5.25 -18.76
C LEU A 592 4.53 4.91 -20.00
N ALA A 593 5.17 3.73 -20.06
CA ALA A 593 6.07 3.36 -21.16
C ALA A 593 5.40 2.47 -22.22
N THR A 594 4.30 1.78 -21.90
CA THR A 594 3.57 0.94 -22.85
C THR A 594 2.53 1.67 -23.69
N THR A 595 2.19 2.92 -23.35
CA THR A 595 1.26 3.75 -24.14
C THR A 595 1.89 4.42 -25.36
N THR A 596 3.21 4.32 -25.57
CA THR A 596 3.90 4.97 -26.70
C THR A 596 4.17 4.08 -27.91
N SER A 597 3.74 2.80 -27.92
CA SER A 597 4.05 1.89 -29.04
C SER A 597 2.88 1.06 -29.58
N ALA A 598 1.67 1.20 -29.05
CA ALA A 598 0.49 0.46 -29.50
C ALA A 598 -0.57 1.30 -30.23
N ASP A 599 -0.48 2.65 -30.19
CA ASP A 599 -1.52 3.54 -30.74
C ASP A 599 -1.35 3.88 -32.25
N ASP A 600 -0.28 3.43 -32.91
CA ASP A 600 -0.03 3.72 -34.33
C ASP A 600 -0.89 2.91 -35.33
N LYS A 601 -1.87 2.13 -34.86
CA LYS A 601 -2.83 1.43 -35.73
C LYS A 601 -4.31 1.65 -35.40
N ALA A 602 -4.62 2.42 -34.36
CA ALA A 602 -5.99 2.82 -34.03
C ALA A 602 -6.30 4.29 -34.38
N ALA A 603 -5.30 5.05 -34.84
CA ALA A 603 -5.42 6.46 -35.23
C ALA A 603 -6.07 6.68 -36.62
N GLN A 604 -7.26 6.13 -36.84
CA GLN A 604 -8.11 6.56 -37.97
C GLN A 604 -9.56 6.91 -37.60
N ASP A 605 -10.01 6.70 -36.36
CA ASP A 605 -11.38 7.08 -35.95
C ASP A 605 -11.46 8.07 -34.76
N ASP A 606 -10.34 8.44 -34.12
CA ASP A 606 -10.31 9.37 -32.96
C ASP A 606 -9.83 10.80 -33.29
N ASP A 607 -9.65 11.14 -34.56
CA ASP A 607 -9.17 12.47 -34.99
C ASP A 607 -10.21 13.61 -34.76
N PHE A 608 -11.44 13.28 -34.37
CA PHE A 608 -12.49 14.27 -34.09
C PHE A 608 -12.51 14.80 -32.65
N ASP A 609 -11.92 14.10 -31.68
CA ASP A 609 -11.99 14.47 -30.25
C ASP A 609 -10.71 15.16 -29.71
N GLU A 610 -9.57 15.01 -30.40
CA GLU A 610 -8.29 15.62 -30.00
C GLU A 610 -8.24 17.13 -30.36
N GLU A 611 -8.85 17.52 -31.47
CA GLU A 611 -8.96 18.92 -31.92
C GLU A 611 -9.85 19.75 -30.97
N ASP A 612 -10.96 19.19 -30.48
CA ASP A 612 -11.88 19.88 -29.53
C ASP A 612 -11.27 20.00 -28.12
N ARG A 613 -10.43 19.02 -27.72
CA ARG A 613 -9.65 19.07 -26.46
C ARG A 613 -8.49 20.06 -26.54
N GLN A 614 -7.80 20.17 -27.67
CA GLN A 614 -6.76 21.18 -27.88
C GLN A 614 -7.35 22.59 -28.04
N ALA A 615 -8.53 22.72 -28.67
CA ALA A 615 -9.28 23.97 -28.74
C ALA A 615 -9.66 24.47 -27.33
N ARG A 616 -10.22 23.59 -26.48
CA ARG A 616 -10.54 23.93 -25.08
C ARG A 616 -9.30 24.23 -24.23
N ARG A 617 -8.16 23.58 -24.47
CA ARG A 617 -6.88 23.91 -23.78
C ARG A 617 -6.33 25.26 -24.21
N ARG A 618 -6.42 25.61 -25.50
CA ARG A 618 -5.98 26.90 -26.03
C ARG A 618 -6.91 28.03 -25.59
N GLU A 619 -8.22 27.83 -25.57
CA GLU A 619 -9.20 28.81 -25.07
C GLU A 619 -9.00 29.11 -23.58
N VAL A 620 -8.79 28.08 -22.74
CA VAL A 620 -8.52 28.28 -21.31
C VAL A 620 -7.23 29.06 -21.08
N GLN A 621 -6.21 28.85 -21.92
CA GLN A 621 -4.92 29.52 -21.81
C GLN A 621 -4.93 30.95 -22.37
N GLU A 622 -5.64 31.23 -23.46
CA GLU A 622 -5.81 32.57 -24.04
C GLU A 622 -6.71 33.49 -23.18
N GLU A 623 -7.71 32.95 -22.47
CA GLU A 623 -8.59 33.76 -21.61
C GLU A 623 -8.01 34.05 -20.23
N LEU A 624 -7.07 33.23 -19.75
CA LEU A 624 -6.27 33.48 -18.55
C LEU A 624 -5.34 34.70 -18.71
N GLU A 625 -4.93 35.00 -19.95
CA GLU A 625 -4.02 36.10 -20.28
C GLU A 625 -4.74 37.44 -20.52
N ARG A 626 -6.07 37.45 -20.72
CA ARG A 626 -6.86 38.69 -20.83
C ARG A 626 -7.25 39.21 -19.44
N GLY A 627 -6.40 40.08 -18.90
CA GLY A 627 -6.73 40.91 -17.74
C GLY A 627 -7.97 41.80 -17.96
N PRO A 628 -8.61 42.32 -16.89
CA PRO A 628 -9.84 43.07 -17.03
C PRO A 628 -9.51 44.52 -17.43
N ASP A 629 -9.92 44.95 -18.62
CA ASP A 629 -10.07 46.38 -18.87
C ASP A 629 -11.31 46.76 -19.70
N SER A 630 -12.12 47.59 -19.05
CA SER A 630 -13.06 48.59 -19.55
C SER A 630 -14.19 48.21 -20.53
N SER A 631 -15.43 48.26 -20.00
CA SER A 631 -16.62 48.70 -20.74
C SER A 631 -17.61 49.40 -19.81
N ARG A 632 -17.34 50.70 -19.62
CA ARG A 632 -18.25 51.85 -19.38
C ARG A 632 -19.62 51.61 -18.72
N ASN A 633 -19.80 52.19 -17.54
CA ASN A 633 -21.08 52.77 -17.13
C ASN A 633 -21.13 54.27 -17.50
N GLY A 634 -22.23 54.69 -18.10
CA GLY A 634 -22.51 56.09 -18.40
C GLY A 634 -22.89 56.87 -17.14
N THR A 635 -22.37 58.11 -17.05
CA THR A 635 -22.91 59.30 -16.37
C THR A 635 -23.35 59.16 -14.90
N SER A 636 -22.84 59.91 -13.91
CA SER A 636 -22.79 61.38 -13.86
C SER A 636 -22.05 61.92 -12.63
N ALA A 637 -21.32 63.03 -12.83
CA ALA A 637 -21.16 64.20 -11.96
C ALA A 637 -20.29 64.15 -10.67
N GLY A 638 -19.14 64.84 -10.76
CA GLY A 638 -18.58 65.79 -9.77
C GLY A 638 -17.86 65.17 -8.56
N GLY A 639 -16.59 65.47 -8.25
CA GLY A 639 -15.66 66.50 -8.71
C GLY A 639 -14.71 66.83 -7.56
N GLY A 640 -13.39 66.78 -7.82
CA GLY A 640 -12.30 67.39 -7.05
C GLY A 640 -11.98 66.73 -5.70
N GLY A 641 -10.74 66.42 -5.33
CA GLY A 641 -9.43 66.73 -5.89
C GLY A 641 -8.40 66.71 -4.75
N LEU A 642 -7.13 66.38 -5.06
CA LEU A 642 -5.89 66.80 -4.37
C LEU A 642 -5.72 66.34 -2.90
N ASP A 643 -4.54 66.17 -2.31
CA ASP A 643 -3.14 65.98 -2.68
C ASP A 643 -2.41 65.82 -1.32
N LEU A 644 -1.20 65.28 -1.34
CA LEU A 644 -0.08 65.66 -0.46
C LEU A 644 -0.07 65.33 1.06
N LEU A 645 0.90 64.48 1.42
CA LEU A 645 1.82 64.50 2.57
C LEU A 645 1.33 65.05 3.95
N ASP A 646 1.48 64.22 4.99
CA ASP A 646 2.43 64.41 6.10
C ASP A 646 1.88 64.03 7.50
N LEU A 647 2.79 63.48 8.32
CA LEU A 647 2.86 63.46 9.79
C LEU A 647 1.83 62.68 10.64
N GLY A 648 2.33 61.58 11.22
CA GLY A 648 2.40 61.49 12.69
C GLY A 648 1.36 60.63 13.43
N GLY A 649 1.72 59.37 13.67
CA GLY A 649 1.76 58.75 15.01
C GLY A 649 0.54 58.72 15.95
N VAL A 650 0.16 57.47 16.25
CA VAL A 650 -0.39 56.95 17.53
C VAL A 650 -1.91 57.09 17.76
N GLY A 651 -2.61 55.95 17.84
CA GLY A 651 -3.95 55.86 18.40
C GLY A 651 -4.72 54.61 17.94
N ASP A 652 -4.72 53.60 18.80
CA ASP A 652 -5.50 52.37 18.81
C ASP A 652 -7.00 52.58 18.50
N ASP A 653 -7.56 51.90 17.49
CA ASP A 653 -8.92 51.33 17.55
C ASP A 653 -9.25 50.45 16.33
N SER A 654 -9.49 49.16 16.58
CA SER A 654 -10.01 48.19 15.61
C SER A 654 -11.55 48.13 15.70
N PRO A 655 -12.33 48.31 14.62
CA PRO A 655 -13.76 48.09 14.68
C PRO A 655 -14.14 46.64 14.30
N GLY A 656 -14.54 45.87 15.32
CA GLY A 656 -15.87 45.24 15.34
C GLY A 656 -16.07 43.90 14.62
N THR A 657 -15.75 42.81 15.33
CA THR A 657 -16.33 41.48 15.14
C THR A 657 -17.86 41.51 15.32
N ARG A 658 -18.62 41.14 14.29
CA ARG A 658 -20.03 40.73 14.45
C ARG A 658 -20.07 39.27 14.92
N ASN A 659 -20.43 39.07 16.19
CA ASN A 659 -20.70 37.77 16.78
C ASN A 659 -21.93 37.12 16.13
N ALA A 660 -21.73 36.00 15.45
CA ALA A 660 -22.76 34.98 15.27
C ALA A 660 -22.90 34.19 16.59
N PRO A 661 -24.11 33.72 16.96
CA PRO A 661 -24.34 33.01 18.22
C PRO A 661 -23.53 31.70 18.26
N ALA A 662 -22.87 31.46 19.38
CA ALA A 662 -22.09 30.24 19.62
C ALA A 662 -23.01 29.01 19.57
N GLN A 663 -22.80 28.12 18.59
CA GLN A 663 -23.33 26.76 18.65
C GLN A 663 -22.72 26.06 19.88
N THR A 664 -23.57 25.60 20.79
CA THR A 664 -23.17 24.75 21.93
C THR A 664 -22.62 23.44 21.39
N LEU A 665 -21.31 23.24 21.51
CA LEU A 665 -20.63 22.02 21.05
C LEU A 665 -21.10 20.81 21.88
N GLN A 666 -21.72 19.83 21.22
CA GLN A 666 -22.22 18.62 21.88
C GLN A 666 -21.07 17.65 22.19
N LYS A 667 -20.75 17.44 23.47
CA LYS A 667 -19.79 16.43 23.93
C LYS A 667 -20.45 15.04 23.89
N VAL A 668 -19.75 14.05 23.35
CA VAL A 668 -20.22 12.66 23.28
C VAL A 668 -19.67 11.87 24.47
N ALA A 669 -20.46 10.99 25.08
CA ALA A 669 -19.97 10.09 26.12
C ALA A 669 -18.96 9.10 25.51
N VAL A 670 -17.69 9.21 25.90
CA VAL A 670 -16.58 8.38 25.37
C VAL A 670 -16.10 7.33 26.37
N LEU A 671 -16.44 7.50 27.66
CA LEU A 671 -16.17 6.53 28.72
C LEU A 671 -17.34 6.51 29.71
N PRO A 672 -18.10 5.41 29.83
CA PRO A 672 -19.15 5.27 30.85
C PRO A 672 -18.55 4.95 32.22
N SER A 673 -19.26 5.29 33.31
CA SER A 673 -18.77 5.09 34.68
C SER A 673 -18.62 3.62 35.08
N THR A 674 -19.25 2.71 34.34
CA THR A 674 -19.19 1.25 34.53
C THR A 674 -17.98 0.59 33.88
N GLN A 675 -17.21 1.31 33.04
CA GLN A 675 -16.05 0.74 32.38
C GLN A 675 -14.85 0.68 33.34
N PRO A 676 -14.26 -0.50 33.58
CA PRO A 676 -13.10 -0.63 34.46
C PRO A 676 -11.85 -0.01 33.84
N GLY A 677 -11.02 0.61 34.68
CA GLY A 677 -9.68 1.05 34.32
C GLY A 677 -8.67 -0.09 34.27
N GLN A 678 -7.39 0.23 34.06
CA GLN A 678 -6.31 -0.74 33.91
C GLN A 678 -6.15 -1.72 35.08
N HIS A 679 -6.47 -1.28 36.30
CA HIS A 679 -6.42 -2.09 37.53
C HIS A 679 -7.79 -2.62 37.97
N GLY A 680 -8.83 -2.45 37.14
CA GLY A 680 -10.17 -2.99 37.40
C GLY A 680 -11.11 -2.07 38.18
N ASN A 681 -10.68 -0.85 38.54
CA ASN A 681 -11.51 0.08 39.30
C ASN A 681 -12.51 0.82 38.40
N GLN A 682 -13.73 1.04 38.89
CA GLN A 682 -14.84 1.68 38.16
C GLN A 682 -15.32 2.95 38.89
N GLY A 683 -16.06 3.82 38.20
CA GLY A 683 -16.64 5.03 38.77
C GLY A 683 -16.16 6.35 38.17
N PHE A 684 -15.36 6.33 37.09
CA PHE A 684 -14.96 7.53 36.34
C PHE A 684 -15.62 7.54 34.97
N ALA A 685 -16.30 8.63 34.61
CA ALA A 685 -16.92 8.80 33.30
C ALA A 685 -16.38 10.04 32.58
N VAL A 686 -16.28 9.97 31.25
CA VAL A 686 -15.77 11.04 30.40
C VAL A 686 -16.72 11.27 29.23
N SER A 687 -17.12 12.53 29.05
CA SER A 687 -17.71 13.01 27.80
C SER A 687 -16.72 13.93 27.10
N ALA A 688 -16.46 13.72 25.82
CA ALA A 688 -15.45 14.47 25.08
C ALA A 688 -15.93 14.94 23.71
N ALA A 689 -15.34 16.03 23.23
CA ALA A 689 -15.42 16.50 21.85
C ALA A 689 -14.07 17.07 21.45
N PHE A 690 -13.61 16.75 20.24
CA PHE A 690 -12.38 17.31 19.69
C PHE A 690 -12.75 18.28 18.56
N THR A 691 -12.40 19.54 18.75
CA THR A 691 -12.80 20.62 17.86
C THR A 691 -11.73 21.69 17.80
N ARG A 692 -11.79 22.56 16.82
CA ARG A 692 -10.84 23.67 16.68
C ARG A 692 -11.40 24.91 17.37
N GLN A 693 -10.69 25.44 18.35
CA GLN A 693 -11.03 26.70 19.02
C GLN A 693 -9.96 27.76 18.70
N ARG A 694 -10.37 28.90 18.13
CA ARG A 694 -9.47 30.03 17.78
C ARG A 694 -8.22 29.57 17.02
N GLY A 695 -8.40 28.72 16.01
CA GLY A 695 -7.31 28.19 15.18
C GLY A 695 -6.46 27.07 15.78
N THR A 696 -6.69 26.66 17.03
CA THR A 696 -5.95 25.56 17.68
C THR A 696 -6.85 24.32 17.88
N PRO A 697 -6.44 23.11 17.48
CA PRO A 697 -7.15 21.88 17.81
C PRO A 697 -7.18 21.67 19.33
N THR A 698 -8.36 21.53 19.91
CA THR A 698 -8.59 21.47 21.35
C THR A 698 -9.49 20.30 21.69
N LEU A 699 -9.07 19.50 22.68
CA LEU A 699 -9.87 18.44 23.27
C LEU A 699 -10.67 19.00 24.44
N LEU A 700 -11.99 19.04 24.29
CA LEU A 700 -12.95 19.44 25.32
C LEU A 700 -13.47 18.20 26.03
N MET A 701 -13.41 18.16 27.35
CA MET A 701 -13.82 17.01 28.16
C MET A 701 -14.69 17.47 29.33
N THR A 702 -15.55 16.57 29.78
CA THR A 702 -16.26 16.67 31.06
C THR A 702 -15.99 15.37 31.81
N PHE A 703 -15.37 15.51 32.97
CA PHE A 703 -15.04 14.41 33.87
C PHE A 703 -16.11 14.31 34.94
N SER A 704 -16.64 13.11 35.17
CA SER A 704 -17.66 12.85 36.17
C SER A 704 -17.20 11.77 37.14
N ASN A 705 -17.38 12.01 38.44
CA ASN A 705 -17.00 11.09 39.49
C ASN A 705 -18.24 10.40 40.08
N SER A 706 -18.38 9.10 39.86
CA SER A 706 -19.36 8.21 40.48
C SER A 706 -18.74 7.26 41.51
N SER A 707 -17.46 7.43 41.83
CA SER A 707 -16.75 6.63 42.83
C SER A 707 -16.98 7.17 44.27
N PRO A 708 -16.77 6.36 45.32
CA PRO A 708 -16.99 6.79 46.71
C PRO A 708 -15.91 7.75 47.24
N GLY A 709 -14.82 7.98 46.51
CA GLY A 709 -13.69 8.86 46.91
C GLY A 709 -13.51 10.07 46.00
N THR A 710 -12.80 11.09 46.46
CA THR A 710 -12.43 12.25 45.63
C THR A 710 -11.37 11.85 44.60
N LEU A 711 -11.60 12.18 43.33
CA LEU A 711 -10.63 11.96 42.25
C LEU A 711 -9.65 13.14 42.17
N ASN A 712 -8.35 12.84 42.14
CA ASN A 712 -7.27 13.81 41.98
C ASN A 712 -6.10 13.21 41.19
N GLY A 713 -5.02 13.97 40.99
CA GLY A 713 -3.82 13.48 40.29
C GLY A 713 -4.03 13.24 38.79
N PHE A 714 -4.87 14.06 38.16
CA PHE A 714 -5.22 13.94 36.74
C PHE A 714 -4.01 14.17 35.83
N ALA A 715 -3.74 13.22 34.94
CA ALA A 715 -2.77 13.39 33.86
C ALA A 715 -3.30 12.82 32.55
N ILE A 716 -2.96 13.46 31.42
CA ILE A 716 -3.39 13.06 30.08
C ILE A 716 -2.19 12.56 29.28
N GLN A 717 -2.40 11.49 28.53
CA GLN A 717 -1.48 11.01 27.51
C GLN A 717 -2.28 10.71 26.23
N VAL A 718 -1.69 11.06 25.09
CA VAL A 718 -2.26 10.75 23.76
C VAL A 718 -1.31 9.77 23.08
N ASN A 719 -1.86 8.74 22.44
CA ASN A 719 -1.05 7.78 21.70
C ASN A 719 -0.65 8.34 20.32
N LYS A 720 0.34 7.69 19.69
CA LYS A 720 0.76 8.05 18.34
C LYS A 720 -0.46 8.03 17.39
N ASN A 721 -0.61 9.08 16.60
CA ASN A 721 -1.76 9.26 15.71
C ASN A 721 -1.34 9.85 14.35
N PRO A 722 -2.19 9.72 13.31
CA PRO A 722 -1.85 10.12 11.94
C PRO A 722 -1.51 11.60 11.73
N PHE A 723 -1.95 12.48 12.65
CA PHE A 723 -1.70 13.92 12.61
C PHE A 723 -0.65 14.38 13.64
N GLY A 724 -0.12 13.44 14.42
CA GLY A 724 0.90 13.67 15.43
C GLY A 724 0.48 14.52 16.62
N PHE A 725 -0.80 14.55 16.99
CA PHE A 725 -1.31 15.32 18.12
C PHE A 725 -0.70 14.88 19.45
N ALA A 726 -0.20 15.85 20.21
CA ALA A 726 0.20 15.71 21.60
C ALA A 726 -0.40 16.84 22.45
N PRO A 727 -0.70 16.61 23.76
CA PRO A 727 -1.10 17.68 24.66
C PRO A 727 -0.03 18.78 24.69
N LYS A 728 -0.41 20.02 24.38
CA LYS A 728 0.50 21.17 24.39
C LYS A 728 0.91 21.54 25.82
N GLU A 729 0.01 21.27 26.78
CA GLU A 729 0.15 21.64 28.18
C GLU A 729 -0.32 20.48 29.07
N GLN A 730 0.09 20.51 30.35
CA GLN A 730 -0.38 19.53 31.33
C GLN A 730 -1.88 19.74 31.60
N LEU A 731 -2.59 18.65 31.89
CA LEU A 731 -4.03 18.66 32.18
C LEU A 731 -4.31 19.42 33.47
N ALA A 732 -4.87 20.63 33.37
CA ALA A 732 -5.33 21.40 34.51
C ALA A 732 -6.77 20.98 34.89
N CYS A 733 -6.90 20.03 35.82
CA CYS A 733 -8.19 19.58 36.34
C CYS A 733 -8.25 19.76 37.87
N PRO A 734 -9.32 20.39 38.41
CA PRO A 734 -9.54 20.43 39.86
C PRO A 734 -9.91 19.04 40.42
N ASP A 735 -9.78 18.88 41.73
CA ASP A 735 -10.23 17.68 42.44
C ASP A 735 -11.76 17.53 42.34
N ILE A 736 -12.24 16.33 42.00
CA ILE A 736 -13.66 16.06 41.74
C ILE A 736 -14.23 15.21 42.87
N SER A 737 -15.12 15.79 43.69
CA SER A 737 -15.83 15.09 44.76
C SER A 737 -16.79 14.02 44.23
N PRO A 738 -17.16 13.01 45.05
CA PRO A 738 -18.17 12.02 44.67
C PRO A 738 -19.49 12.66 44.22
N GLY A 739 -20.00 12.23 43.06
CA GLY A 739 -21.25 12.73 42.47
C GLY A 739 -21.12 14.06 41.72
N SER A 740 -19.94 14.70 41.68
CA SER A 740 -19.73 15.96 40.95
C SER A 740 -19.03 15.74 39.61
N SER A 741 -18.99 16.79 38.79
CA SER A 741 -18.34 16.79 37.48
C SER A 741 -17.56 18.08 37.25
N ALA A 742 -16.49 18.02 36.47
CA ALA A 742 -15.67 19.17 36.11
C ALA A 742 -15.46 19.24 34.58
N GLU A 743 -15.49 20.44 34.03
CA GLU A 743 -15.13 20.69 32.64
C GLU A 743 -13.63 20.95 32.50
N VAL A 744 -13.01 20.31 31.53
CA VAL A 744 -11.57 20.42 31.28
C VAL A 744 -11.32 20.56 29.79
N SER A 745 -10.34 21.37 29.41
CA SER A 745 -9.95 21.55 28.01
C SER A 745 -8.44 21.51 27.86
N VAL A 746 -7.94 20.88 26.80
CA VAL A 746 -6.52 20.76 26.51
C VAL A 746 -6.25 21.08 25.05
N ALA A 747 -5.38 22.06 24.80
CA ALA A 747 -4.91 22.38 23.46
C ALA A 747 -3.92 21.30 22.97
N MET A 748 -4.00 20.95 21.68
CA MET A 748 -3.24 19.86 21.08
C MET A 748 -2.26 20.39 20.02
N ALA A 749 -0.99 19.99 20.14
CA ALA A 749 0.08 20.35 19.22
C ALA A 749 0.25 19.24 18.16
N PRO A 750 0.09 19.53 16.86
CA PRO A 750 0.30 18.56 15.78
C PRO A 750 1.78 18.24 15.56
N GLY A 751 2.07 17.14 14.85
CA GLY A 751 3.42 16.80 14.36
C GLY A 751 4.42 16.24 15.39
N GLN A 752 4.04 16.05 16.66
CA GLN A 752 4.94 15.54 17.70
C GLN A 752 4.90 14.02 17.85
N LEU A 753 3.72 13.41 17.73
CA LEU A 753 3.49 11.96 17.95
C LEU A 753 3.02 11.25 16.67
N ASN A 754 3.69 11.50 15.54
CA ASN A 754 3.26 10.94 14.26
C ASN A 754 3.45 9.40 14.25
N SER A 755 2.40 8.66 13.93
CA SER A 755 2.46 7.20 13.76
C SER A 755 2.96 6.77 12.40
N ASN A 756 3.03 7.67 11.40
CA ASN A 756 3.26 7.37 9.98
C ASN A 756 2.23 6.38 9.38
N THR A 757 1.14 6.11 10.10
CA THR A 757 0.02 5.32 9.59
C THR A 757 -0.96 6.24 8.88
N PRO A 758 -1.55 5.84 7.75
CA PRO A 758 -2.57 6.65 7.08
C PRO A 758 -3.77 6.90 8.02
N PRO A 759 -4.49 8.04 7.88
CA PRO A 759 -5.71 8.31 8.64
C PRO A 759 -6.76 7.22 8.45
N SER A 760 -7.58 6.93 9.46
CA SER A 760 -8.71 5.99 9.36
C SER A 760 -10.04 6.70 9.11
N HIS A 761 -11.04 6.00 8.60
CA HIS A 761 -12.44 6.48 8.57
C HIS A 761 -13.30 5.59 9.48
N PRO A 762 -13.84 6.09 10.61
CA PRO A 762 -13.75 7.46 11.12
C PRO A 762 -12.38 7.81 11.73
N LEU A 763 -12.10 9.12 11.90
CA LEU A 763 -10.91 9.59 12.61
C LEU A 763 -11.09 9.40 14.11
N LEU A 764 -10.13 8.71 14.75
CA LEU A 764 -10.15 8.40 16.18
C LEU A 764 -8.87 8.89 16.84
N LEU A 765 -9.01 9.58 17.97
CA LEU A 765 -7.90 9.96 18.85
C LEU A 765 -7.94 9.09 20.11
N GLN A 766 -6.92 8.23 20.28
CA GLN A 766 -6.80 7.41 21.48
C GLN A 766 -6.15 8.21 22.62
N VAL A 767 -6.87 8.34 23.73
CA VAL A 767 -6.48 9.15 24.90
C VAL A 767 -6.48 8.27 26.14
N ALA A 768 -5.47 8.47 26.98
CA ALA A 768 -5.35 7.87 28.30
C ALA A 768 -5.42 8.96 29.37
N ILE A 769 -6.27 8.77 30.38
CA ILE A 769 -6.34 9.63 31.56
C ILE A 769 -5.95 8.81 32.79
N LYS A 770 -4.92 9.28 33.48
CA LYS A 770 -4.55 8.79 34.81
C LYS A 770 -5.25 9.62 35.87
N THR A 771 -5.82 8.96 36.86
CA THR A 771 -6.41 9.55 38.07
C THR A 771 -5.88 8.83 39.31
N SER A 772 -6.26 9.28 40.50
CA SER A 772 -6.01 8.56 41.76
C SER A 772 -6.73 7.22 41.86
N LEU A 773 -7.77 6.99 41.05
CA LEU A 773 -8.55 5.75 41.03
C LEU A 773 -7.92 4.69 40.11
N ASP A 774 -7.64 5.06 38.86
CA ASP A 774 -7.07 4.18 37.84
C ASP A 774 -6.58 4.95 36.60
N ILE A 775 -6.06 4.23 35.61
CA ILE A 775 -5.77 4.71 34.26
C ILE A 775 -6.87 4.21 33.31
N PHE A 776 -7.50 5.15 32.59
CA PHE A 776 -8.60 4.86 31.67
C PHE A 776 -8.22 5.22 30.24
N TYR A 777 -8.48 4.30 29.30
CA TYR A 777 -8.24 4.48 27.87
C TYR A 777 -9.58 4.61 27.13
N PHE A 778 -9.69 5.59 26.25
CA PHE A 778 -10.87 5.79 25.41
C PHE A 778 -10.50 6.40 24.07
N HIS A 779 -11.45 6.37 23.13
CA HIS A 779 -11.29 6.93 21.80
C HIS A 779 -12.22 8.13 21.62
N VAL A 780 -11.70 9.22 21.05
CA VAL A 780 -12.47 10.41 20.72
C VAL A 780 -12.56 10.53 19.21
N GLN A 781 -13.77 10.41 18.67
CA GLN A 781 -14.02 10.62 17.25
C GLN A 781 -14.05 12.11 16.91
N PHE A 782 -13.50 12.48 15.74
CA PHE A 782 -13.50 13.87 15.27
C PHE A 782 -13.63 14.00 13.75
N ASP A 783 -14.01 15.18 13.29
CA ASP A 783 -14.22 15.48 11.87
C ASP A 783 -12.97 16.10 11.24
N LEU A 784 -12.84 15.96 9.91
CA LEU A 784 -11.71 16.50 9.15
C LEU A 784 -11.55 18.03 9.30
N SER A 785 -12.64 18.76 9.55
CA SER A 785 -12.62 20.21 9.77
C SER A 785 -11.77 20.64 10.98
N ALA A 786 -11.56 19.75 11.96
CA ALA A 786 -10.71 20.04 13.11
C ALA A 786 -9.21 20.12 12.74
N VAL A 787 -8.82 19.62 11.55
CA VAL A 787 -7.41 19.49 11.12
C VAL A 787 -7.08 20.21 9.81
N LEU A 788 -8.02 20.97 9.24
CA LEU A 788 -7.79 21.83 8.07
C LEU A 788 -7.15 23.17 8.48
N LEU A 789 -6.24 23.69 7.67
CA LEU A 789 -5.48 24.94 7.89
C LEU A 789 -6.24 26.19 7.43
N GLU A 790 -6.16 27.27 8.22
CA GLU A 790 -6.83 28.56 7.95
C GLU A 790 -6.18 29.38 6.83
N ASN A 791 -4.84 29.34 6.69
CA ASN A 791 -4.09 30.20 5.77
C ASN A 791 -3.29 29.38 4.75
N ALA A 792 -3.93 28.38 4.14
CA ALA A 792 -3.32 27.44 3.21
C ALA A 792 -4.10 27.32 1.90
N ALA A 793 -4.70 28.43 1.45
CA ALA A 793 -5.35 28.49 0.15
C ALA A 793 -4.28 28.35 -0.94
N LEU A 794 -4.46 27.38 -1.84
CA LEU A 794 -3.61 27.31 -3.03
C LEU A 794 -3.96 28.48 -3.96
N SER A 795 -2.94 29.16 -4.47
CA SER A 795 -3.14 30.16 -5.51
C SER A 795 -3.62 29.49 -6.81
N ARG A 796 -4.20 30.28 -7.72
CA ARG A 796 -4.69 29.79 -9.02
C ARG A 796 -3.56 29.12 -9.85
N ASP A 797 -2.34 29.64 -9.72
CA ASP A 797 -1.15 29.15 -10.42
C ASP A 797 -0.63 27.82 -9.83
N GLU A 798 -0.88 27.56 -8.55
CA GLU A 798 -0.51 26.32 -7.86
C GLU A 798 -1.59 25.23 -7.97
N PHE A 799 -2.87 25.61 -8.09
CA PHE A 799 -4.00 24.68 -8.18
C PHE A 799 -3.92 23.81 -9.45
N THR A 800 -3.69 24.44 -10.61
CA THR A 800 -3.68 23.78 -11.92
C THR A 800 -2.66 22.64 -12.03
N PRO A 801 -1.37 22.81 -11.67
CA PRO A 801 -0.39 21.74 -11.76
C PRO A 801 -0.66 20.59 -10.78
N VAL A 802 -1.22 20.86 -9.59
CA VAL A 802 -1.58 19.80 -8.63
C VAL A 802 -2.84 19.05 -9.10
N TRP A 803 -3.83 19.76 -9.64
CA TRP A 803 -5.04 19.16 -10.22
C TRP A 803 -4.74 18.24 -11.41
N GLN A 804 -3.80 18.64 -12.27
CA GLN A 804 -3.33 17.84 -13.41
C GLN A 804 -2.49 16.64 -12.97
N ARG A 805 -1.59 16.82 -11.99
CA ARG A 805 -0.73 15.75 -11.46
C ARG A 805 -1.53 14.61 -10.82
N VAL A 806 -2.58 14.93 -10.07
CA VAL A 806 -3.45 13.90 -9.45
C VAL A 806 -4.26 13.13 -10.50
N GLY A 807 -4.59 13.77 -11.63
CA GLY A 807 -5.29 13.13 -12.75
C GLY A 807 -6.71 12.65 -12.43
N GLU A 808 -7.35 11.99 -13.40
CA GLU A 808 -8.72 11.45 -13.26
C GLU A 808 -8.76 10.13 -12.47
N ALA A 809 -7.67 9.37 -12.43
CA ALA A 809 -7.57 8.13 -11.66
C ALA A 809 -7.69 8.33 -10.14
N GLY A 810 -7.39 9.54 -9.64
CA GLY A 810 -7.52 9.93 -8.24
C GLY A 810 -8.82 10.66 -7.90
N GLN A 811 -9.74 10.81 -8.86
CA GLN A 811 -11.00 11.55 -8.71
C GLN A 811 -12.11 10.62 -8.20
N LYS A 812 -12.86 11.11 -7.21
CA LYS A 812 -14.15 10.51 -6.85
C LYS A 812 -15.24 11.56 -6.92
N VAL A 813 -16.35 11.20 -7.56
CA VAL A 813 -17.52 12.04 -7.72
C VAL A 813 -18.65 11.48 -6.88
N TYR A 814 -19.24 12.31 -6.04
CA TYR A 814 -20.38 11.97 -5.21
C TYR A 814 -21.38 13.13 -5.20
N SER A 815 -22.63 12.84 -4.84
CA SER A 815 -23.69 13.85 -4.78
C SER A 815 -24.20 13.96 -3.35
N ILE A 816 -24.27 15.18 -2.84
CA ILE A 816 -24.76 15.48 -1.49
C ILE A 816 -26.18 16.01 -1.62
N SER A 817 -27.14 15.34 -0.99
CA SER A 817 -28.53 15.82 -0.90
C SER A 817 -28.61 17.01 0.05
N ILE A 818 -29.33 18.05 -0.36
CA ILE A 818 -29.57 19.27 0.43
C ILE A 818 -31.07 19.49 0.63
N ASP A 819 -31.44 19.95 1.83
CA ASP A 819 -32.86 20.12 2.21
C ASP A 819 -33.55 21.28 1.45
N ARG A 820 -32.77 22.28 1.01
CA ARG A 820 -33.24 23.42 0.21
C ARG A 820 -32.17 23.80 -0.83
N PRO A 821 -32.56 24.29 -2.02
CA PRO A 821 -31.62 24.81 -3.00
C PRO A 821 -30.76 25.91 -2.39
N LEU A 822 -29.44 25.84 -2.57
CA LEU A 822 -28.48 26.81 -2.05
C LEU A 822 -27.89 27.64 -3.18
N ASP A 823 -27.81 28.95 -2.96
CA ASP A 823 -27.10 29.86 -3.86
C ASP A 823 -25.58 29.67 -3.76
N VAL A 824 -24.87 30.04 -4.83
CA VAL A 824 -23.40 29.93 -4.94
C VAL A 824 -22.67 30.62 -3.78
N GLU A 825 -23.14 31.79 -3.34
CA GLU A 825 -22.56 32.52 -2.20
C GLU A 825 -22.78 31.79 -0.87
N SER A 826 -23.94 31.14 -0.71
CA SER A 826 -24.24 30.33 0.47
C SER A 826 -23.35 29.09 0.55
N VAL A 827 -23.06 28.46 -0.58
CA VAL A 827 -22.12 27.33 -0.66
C VAL A 827 -20.70 27.77 -0.30
N LYS A 828 -20.22 28.90 -0.85
CA LYS A 828 -18.90 29.46 -0.48
C LYS A 828 -18.80 29.78 1.01
N SER A 829 -19.82 30.44 1.58
CA SER A 829 -19.84 30.80 2.99
C SER A 829 -19.85 29.58 3.92
N ARG A 830 -20.54 28.49 3.54
CA ARG A 830 -20.56 27.24 4.33
C ARG A 830 -19.23 26.50 4.26
N LEU A 831 -18.58 26.47 3.10
CA LEU A 831 -17.26 25.85 2.91
C LEU A 831 -16.15 26.61 3.66
N SER A 832 -16.22 27.95 3.69
CA SER A 832 -15.24 28.75 4.44
C SER A 832 -15.28 28.50 5.95
N LEU A 833 -16.42 28.08 6.51
CA LEU A 833 -16.53 27.74 7.94
C LEU A 833 -15.71 26.51 8.34
N ASP A 834 -15.41 25.62 7.37
CA ASP A 834 -14.57 24.44 7.56
C ASP A 834 -13.12 24.64 7.08
N ASN A 835 -12.72 25.88 6.76
CA ASN A 835 -11.42 26.21 6.16
C ASN A 835 -11.20 25.56 4.78
N VAL A 836 -12.27 25.40 4.00
CA VAL A 836 -12.19 25.05 2.59
C VAL A 836 -12.17 26.35 1.78
N HIS A 837 -11.05 26.58 1.08
CA HIS A 837 -10.77 27.86 0.41
C HIS A 837 -11.25 27.86 -1.04
N TYR A 838 -11.89 28.95 -1.45
CA TYR A 838 -12.32 29.17 -2.82
C TYR A 838 -11.14 29.62 -3.70
N VAL A 839 -11.02 29.02 -4.88
CA VAL A 839 -9.95 29.31 -5.85
C VAL A 839 -10.51 30.01 -7.09
N ALA A 840 -11.51 29.42 -7.75
CA ALA A 840 -12.09 29.93 -9.00
C ALA A 840 -13.53 29.44 -9.21
N GLN A 841 -14.26 30.08 -10.11
CA GLN A 841 -15.60 29.64 -10.53
C GLN A 841 -15.73 29.66 -12.05
N ARG A 842 -16.53 28.74 -12.59
CA ARG A 842 -16.87 28.67 -14.01
C ARG A 842 -18.39 28.58 -14.16
N GLN A 843 -18.94 29.35 -15.09
CA GLN A 843 -20.35 29.24 -15.48
C GLN A 843 -20.45 28.24 -16.64
N VAL A 844 -21.44 27.34 -16.57
CA VAL A 844 -21.72 26.34 -17.62
C VAL A 844 -22.98 26.77 -18.36
N ASP A 845 -23.06 26.45 -19.66
CA ASP A 845 -24.15 26.87 -20.57
C ASP A 845 -25.56 26.46 -20.10
N ASP A 846 -25.67 25.41 -19.27
CA ASP A 846 -26.90 24.92 -18.64
C ASP A 846 -27.30 25.73 -17.37
N GLY A 847 -26.69 26.89 -17.14
CA GLY A 847 -26.96 27.76 -15.98
C GLY A 847 -26.35 27.28 -14.65
N SER A 848 -25.64 26.15 -14.64
CA SER A 848 -24.93 25.62 -13.46
C SER A 848 -23.61 26.36 -13.21
N VAL A 849 -23.19 26.45 -11.95
CA VAL A 849 -21.91 27.08 -11.55
C VAL A 849 -20.98 26.03 -10.93
N LEU A 850 -19.78 25.92 -11.49
CA LEU A 850 -18.69 25.10 -10.97
C LEU A 850 -17.81 25.95 -10.05
N LEU A 851 -17.54 25.44 -8.85
CA LEU A 851 -16.66 26.07 -7.87
C LEU A 851 -15.43 25.19 -7.62
N TYR A 852 -14.25 25.74 -7.86
CA TYR A 852 -12.99 25.10 -7.53
C TYR A 852 -12.54 25.53 -6.14
N THR A 853 -12.28 24.54 -5.28
CA THR A 853 -11.87 24.78 -3.89
C THR A 853 -10.68 23.90 -3.49
N SER A 854 -9.91 24.40 -2.51
CA SER A 854 -8.73 23.72 -1.98
C SER A 854 -8.74 23.73 -0.46
N ALA A 855 -8.30 22.63 0.16
CA ALA A 855 -8.09 22.53 1.59
C ALA A 855 -6.78 21.79 1.87
N GLN A 856 -6.05 22.22 2.90
CA GLN A 856 -4.81 21.56 3.32
C GLN A 856 -4.92 21.14 4.79
N THR A 857 -4.49 19.92 5.10
CA THR A 857 -4.46 19.38 6.47
C THR A 857 -3.16 19.76 7.19
N LEU A 858 -3.15 19.64 8.53
CA LEU A 858 -1.98 19.90 9.38
C LEU A 858 -0.71 19.08 9.06
N ASN A 859 -0.84 17.97 8.33
CA ASN A 859 0.26 17.13 7.86
C ASN A 859 0.62 17.37 6.37
N ASN A 860 0.26 18.54 5.83
CA ASN A 860 0.51 18.97 4.45
C ASN A 860 -0.16 18.13 3.35
N CYS A 861 -1.17 17.31 3.68
CA CYS A 861 -1.98 16.66 2.64
C CYS A 861 -2.95 17.68 2.04
N THR A 862 -3.06 17.67 0.72
CA THR A 862 -3.91 18.60 -0.03
C THR A 862 -5.15 17.89 -0.56
N VAL A 863 -6.31 18.50 -0.37
CA VAL A 863 -7.59 18.07 -0.92
C VAL A 863 -8.09 19.15 -1.86
N LEU A 864 -8.27 18.80 -3.13
CA LEU A 864 -8.86 19.68 -4.14
C LEU A 864 -10.28 19.20 -4.41
N SER A 865 -11.22 20.12 -4.61
CA SER A 865 -12.56 19.73 -5.02
C SER A 865 -13.19 20.69 -6.02
N GLU A 866 -13.97 20.11 -6.92
CA GLU A 866 -14.86 20.80 -7.85
C GLU A 866 -16.30 20.57 -7.39
N VAL A 867 -16.99 21.64 -7.05
CA VAL A 867 -18.36 21.63 -6.53
C VAL A 867 -19.28 22.21 -7.58
N THR A 868 -20.17 21.39 -8.14
CA THR A 868 -21.17 21.83 -9.12
C THR A 868 -22.47 22.18 -8.42
N VAL A 869 -22.89 23.44 -8.57
CA VAL A 869 -24.15 23.97 -8.06
C VAL A 869 -25.09 24.21 -9.24
N SER A 870 -26.14 23.39 -9.35
CA SER A 870 -27.16 23.53 -10.39
C SER A 870 -28.39 24.29 -9.87
N PRO A 871 -28.90 25.29 -10.61
CA PRO A 871 -30.01 26.13 -10.16
C PRO A 871 -31.28 25.31 -9.91
N GLY A 872 -31.87 25.44 -8.72
CA GLY A 872 -33.12 24.77 -8.34
C GLY A 872 -33.00 23.28 -8.01
N SER A 873 -31.79 22.71 -8.00
CA SER A 873 -31.56 21.31 -7.62
C SER A 873 -31.39 21.14 -6.10
N ASN A 874 -31.93 20.04 -5.56
CA ASN A 874 -31.75 19.64 -4.16
C ASN A 874 -30.52 18.73 -3.96
N SER A 875 -29.52 18.83 -4.85
CA SER A 875 -28.30 18.03 -4.78
C SER A 875 -27.09 18.80 -5.28
N ILE A 876 -25.98 18.75 -4.55
CA ILE A 876 -24.69 19.32 -4.97
C ILE A 876 -23.79 18.17 -5.41
N LYS A 877 -23.25 18.25 -6.64
CA LYS A 877 -22.24 17.27 -7.09
C LYS A 877 -20.86 17.75 -6.69
N VAL A 878 -20.08 16.88 -6.06
CA VAL A 878 -18.71 17.18 -5.62
C VAL A 878 -17.76 16.15 -6.23
N ALA A 879 -16.76 16.64 -6.95
CA ALA A 879 -15.64 15.86 -7.44
C ALA A 879 -14.41 16.19 -6.59
N THR A 880 -13.94 15.23 -5.80
CA THR A 880 -12.73 15.40 -4.96
C THR A 880 -11.52 14.73 -5.60
N ARG A 881 -10.39 15.44 -5.61
CA ARG A 881 -9.08 14.96 -6.06
C ARG A 881 -8.04 15.17 -4.95
N THR A 882 -7.31 14.12 -4.61
CA THR A 882 -6.22 14.17 -3.63
C THR A 882 -5.21 13.05 -3.89
N GLU A 883 -3.94 13.30 -3.59
CA GLU A 883 -2.89 12.27 -3.60
C GLU A 883 -3.12 11.22 -2.49
N THR A 884 -3.83 11.59 -1.41
CA THR A 884 -4.13 10.71 -0.27
C THR A 884 -5.57 10.22 -0.31
N GLN A 885 -5.82 9.10 -1.00
CA GLN A 885 -7.17 8.56 -1.25
C GLN A 885 -8.03 8.33 0.01
N VAL A 886 -7.43 8.12 1.18
CA VAL A 886 -8.16 7.92 2.44
C VAL A 886 -8.84 9.20 2.96
N LEU A 887 -8.41 10.38 2.50
CA LEU A 887 -9.05 11.65 2.85
C LEU A 887 -10.37 11.87 2.12
N VAL A 888 -10.64 11.18 1.01
CA VAL A 888 -11.86 11.36 0.24
C VAL A 888 -13.14 11.05 1.03
N PRO A 889 -13.31 9.85 1.62
CA PRO A 889 -14.52 9.56 2.42
C PRO A 889 -14.64 10.47 3.65
N LEU A 890 -13.51 10.91 4.22
CA LEU A 890 -13.50 11.85 5.36
C LEU A 890 -13.97 13.25 4.96
N TYR A 891 -13.57 13.69 3.76
CA TYR A 891 -13.98 14.98 3.18
C TYR A 891 -15.46 14.94 2.78
N GLU A 892 -15.92 13.84 2.17
CA GLU A 892 -17.33 13.60 1.84
C GLU A 892 -18.23 13.62 3.09
N ALA A 893 -17.84 12.92 4.17
CA ALA A 893 -18.61 12.89 5.41
C ALA A 893 -18.71 14.28 6.07
N MET A 894 -17.61 15.06 6.03
CA MET A 894 -17.56 16.43 6.54
C MET A 894 -18.49 17.36 5.75
N LEU A 895 -18.42 17.33 4.42
CA LEU A 895 -19.30 18.12 3.57
C LEU A 895 -20.77 17.71 3.73
N SER A 896 -21.05 16.41 3.77
CA SER A 896 -22.41 15.88 3.97
C SER A 896 -23.02 16.38 5.27
N LYS A 897 -22.27 16.36 6.37
CA LYS A 897 -22.72 16.90 7.67
C LYS A 897 -22.97 18.41 7.59
N ARG A 898 -22.10 19.18 6.94
CA ARG A 898 -22.21 20.64 6.79
C ARG A 898 -23.41 21.06 5.95
N PHE A 899 -23.72 20.31 4.91
CA PHE A 899 -24.82 20.61 3.98
C PHE A 899 -26.16 20.00 4.40
N ALA A 900 -26.17 18.94 5.22
CA ALA A 900 -27.38 18.36 5.83
C ALA A 900 -27.86 19.13 7.08
N SER A 901 -27.00 19.92 7.75
CA SER A 901 -27.37 20.71 8.92
C SER A 901 -27.70 22.18 8.55
N GLY A 902 -28.76 22.40 7.77
CA GLY A 902 -29.14 23.73 7.25
C GLY A 902 -30.59 24.10 7.44
#